data_AF-A0AB74CW81-F1
#
_entry.id   AF-A0AB74CW81-F1
#
_cell.length_a   1.000
_cell.length_b   1.000
_cell.length_c   1.000
_cell.angle_alpha   90.00
_cell.angle_beta   90.00
_cell.angle_gamma   90.00
#
_symmetry.space_group_name_H-M   'P 1'
#
loop_
_entity.id
_entity.type
_entity.pdbx_description
1 polymer ?
#
loop_
_entity_poly.entity_id
_entity_poly.type
_entity_poly.pdbx_seq_one_letter_code
_entity_poly.pdbx_strand_id
1 'polypeptide(L)'
;MQKKEIAVFIDQITRERATGDLLIVGWAIDEVTKEIPTIKVEKENVIAEATHVVRLDINHLYNLDVKTQSGFKVRLSGKMRGKAILDFQTARHQNGIAVKLNGKYPYDDGIESSWERKKRLLKKGINYARTHGVKKAIRRVKLELKPGSIDYAEWISRHEKPDLKEQRKEVQGFAYRPLISILMPVYNVEIKWLEKCIDSVLDQTYAHWELCISDDASTDPAIRKCLESYQAKDDRIKVVFRQENGHISLATNSALEMAEGEFIALLDNDDELPPFALYEVAKVLNVHPELDLIYSDEDKIDADGNRFDPHFKADWSPDTLMGNNYISHLGVYRTSIVKELGGFRKGYEGSQDYDLVLRVTEQIPADHIYHIDRVLYHWRTIPGSTASNGEAKSYIYDSGVKALTDALFRRNIKGSVRPGRISGFYEITYDVLQEDLVSVIIPTKNGYEDLKTCVDSIIEKTSYSNYEIIIADNGSTDPKMQELFAEYKHQLKDRFIVELIDIPFNYSRINNLAAKKANGKYFLFLNNDTEVIEPDWMTAMVSYAQFDRIGCVGAKLFYPDDTTQHAGVLLGIGGVAGHALNNYDRTHCGYFGRLVIDVNYLAVTAACMMVKAADFNAVNGFDETLEVAFNDVDLCLKVYELGRYNVYAHQAELYHFESKSRGYEDTPEKQRRFAGEIKKMQDKWPSYIAHDPFYNDNLTKEGIGDFSLRPD
;
A
#
# COMPACT_ATOMS: atom_id res chain seq x y z
N MET A 1 -19.27 14.93 33.80
CA MET A 1 -19.98 14.24 32.69
C MET A 1 -20.01 12.77 33.04
N GLN A 2 -21.19 12.17 33.21
CA GLN A 2 -21.32 10.70 33.35
C GLN A 2 -20.65 10.05 32.13
N LYS A 3 -19.65 9.20 32.36
CA LYS A 3 -19.14 8.31 31.31
C LYS A 3 -20.33 7.46 30.85
N LYS A 4 -20.63 7.47 29.56
CA LYS A 4 -21.55 6.49 28.99
C LYS A 4 -20.78 5.16 28.98
N GLU A 5 -21.21 4.21 29.80
CA GLU A 5 -20.53 2.92 30.00
C GLU A 5 -20.62 2.01 28.76
N ILE A 6 -21.62 2.25 27.90
CA ILE A 6 -21.68 1.72 26.53
C ILE A 6 -21.15 2.77 25.57
N ALA A 7 -20.03 2.49 24.90
CA ALA A 7 -19.54 3.26 23.78
C ALA A 7 -20.38 2.93 22.53
N VAL A 8 -20.86 3.97 21.86
CA VAL A 8 -21.65 3.83 20.64
C VAL A 8 -21.18 4.88 19.66
N PHE A 9 -20.88 4.45 18.44
CA PHE A 9 -20.51 5.33 17.34
C PHE A 9 -21.35 5.02 16.11
N ILE A 10 -21.90 6.06 15.49
CA ILE A 10 -22.64 5.95 14.23
C ILE A 10 -21.68 6.39 13.13
N ASP A 11 -21.26 5.44 12.31
CA ASP A 11 -20.40 5.68 11.15
C ASP A 11 -21.14 6.49 10.09
N GLN A 12 -22.40 6.11 9.84
CA GLN A 12 -23.18 6.66 8.75
C GLN A 12 -24.69 6.57 9.01
N ILE A 13 -25.41 7.57 8.48
CA ILE A 13 -26.86 7.54 8.32
C ILE A 13 -27.17 7.92 6.87
N THR A 14 -27.76 7.01 6.12
CA THR A 14 -28.21 7.24 4.73
C THR A 14 -29.72 7.15 4.62
N ARG A 15 -30.25 7.71 3.53
CA ARG A 15 -31.66 7.60 3.15
C ARG A 15 -31.80 6.82 1.85
N GLU A 16 -32.66 5.82 1.82
CA GLU A 16 -32.95 5.10 0.58
C GLU A 16 -33.86 5.95 -0.32
N ARG A 17 -33.49 6.13 -1.59
CA ARG A 17 -34.19 7.06 -2.50
C ARG A 17 -35.59 6.57 -2.89
N ALA A 18 -35.76 5.25 -3.03
CA ALA A 18 -37.03 4.64 -3.46
C ALA A 18 -38.10 4.63 -2.35
N THR A 19 -37.69 4.36 -1.11
CA THR A 19 -38.60 4.14 0.03
C THR A 19 -38.63 5.32 1.00
N GLY A 20 -37.56 6.11 1.06
CA GLY A 20 -37.34 7.14 2.07
C GLY A 20 -36.87 6.60 3.41
N ASP A 21 -36.60 5.29 3.52
CA ASP A 21 -36.11 4.61 4.71
C ASP A 21 -34.74 5.13 5.15
N LEU A 22 -34.42 4.98 6.43
CA LEU A 22 -33.10 5.31 6.95
C LEU A 22 -32.31 4.06 7.25
N LEU A 23 -31.08 3.99 6.74
CA LEU A 23 -30.10 3.00 7.15
C LEU A 23 -29.07 3.66 8.05
N ILE A 24 -28.88 3.10 9.24
CA ILE A 24 -27.94 3.59 10.25
C ILE A 24 -26.91 2.50 10.47
N VAL A 25 -25.64 2.81 10.23
CA VAL A 25 -24.52 1.88 10.40
C VAL A 25 -23.58 2.42 11.46
N GLY A 26 -23.09 1.53 12.33
CA GLY A 26 -22.20 1.91 13.42
C GLY A 26 -21.64 0.71 14.16
N TRP A 27 -21.09 0.97 15.34
CA TRP A 27 -20.67 -0.04 16.30
C TRP A 27 -21.03 0.37 17.73
N ALA A 28 -21.21 -0.63 18.59
CA ALA A 28 -21.56 -0.42 19.99
C ALA A 28 -20.96 -1.52 20.87
N ILE A 29 -20.31 -1.13 21.97
CA ILE A 29 -19.70 -2.03 22.95
C ILE A 29 -19.89 -1.47 24.35
N ASP A 30 -20.20 -2.33 25.29
CA ASP A 30 -20.05 -2.02 26.72
C ASP A 30 -18.56 -2.05 27.10
N GLU A 31 -17.97 -0.87 27.36
CA GLU A 31 -16.52 -0.78 27.57
C GLU A 31 -16.08 -1.48 28.85
N VAL A 32 -17.01 -1.71 29.78
CA VAL A 32 -16.79 -2.33 31.09
C VAL A 32 -16.97 -3.84 31.02
N THR A 33 -18.10 -4.32 30.48
CA THR A 33 -18.40 -5.77 30.44
C THR A 33 -17.90 -6.46 29.18
N LYS A 34 -17.52 -5.70 28.15
CA LYS A 34 -17.18 -6.19 26.81
C LYS A 34 -18.34 -6.91 26.09
N GLU A 35 -19.56 -6.76 26.59
CA GLU A 35 -20.76 -7.31 25.97
C GLU A 35 -21.23 -6.44 24.79
N ILE A 36 -21.84 -7.09 23.80
CA ILE A 36 -22.48 -6.39 22.68
C ILE A 36 -23.91 -6.00 23.10
N PRO A 37 -24.25 -4.70 23.13
CA PRO A 37 -25.56 -4.25 23.55
C PRO A 37 -26.63 -4.59 22.51
N THR A 38 -27.80 -5.02 23.00
CA THR A 38 -29.00 -5.13 22.16
C THR A 38 -29.52 -3.75 21.78
N ILE A 39 -30.07 -3.62 20.57
CA ILE A 39 -30.57 -2.34 20.05
C ILE A 39 -32.09 -2.35 20.03
N LYS A 40 -32.70 -1.44 20.78
CA LYS A 40 -34.15 -1.19 20.72
C LYS A 40 -34.40 0.18 20.11
N VAL A 41 -35.45 0.31 19.31
CA VAL A 41 -35.82 1.60 18.73
C VAL A 41 -37.20 1.99 19.23
N GLU A 42 -37.27 3.08 19.98
CA GLU A 42 -38.53 3.58 20.54
C GLU A 42 -39.10 4.68 19.66
N LYS A 43 -40.06 4.33 18.79
CA LYS A 43 -40.85 5.30 18.03
C LYS A 43 -42.15 4.72 17.48
N GLU A 44 -43.28 5.34 17.84
CA GLU A 44 -44.59 5.01 17.24
C GLU A 44 -44.60 5.22 15.72
N ASN A 45 -45.15 4.25 14.99
CA ASN A 45 -45.30 4.24 13.53
C ASN A 45 -43.97 4.26 12.73
N VAL A 46 -42.89 3.78 13.34
CA VAL A 46 -41.61 3.47 12.67
C VAL A 46 -41.29 2.01 12.96
N ILE A 47 -41.05 1.25 11.90
CA ILE A 47 -40.57 -0.13 11.97
C ILE A 47 -39.05 -0.08 12.00
N ALA A 48 -38.42 -0.87 12.88
CA ALA A 48 -36.98 -0.92 13.00
C ALA A 48 -36.48 -2.37 12.87
N GLU A 49 -35.51 -2.58 12.00
CA GLU A 49 -34.79 -3.85 11.84
C GLU A 49 -33.33 -3.61 12.23
N ALA A 50 -32.88 -4.25 13.30
CA ALA A 50 -31.51 -4.16 13.78
C ALA A 50 -30.78 -5.49 13.55
N THR A 51 -29.62 -5.44 12.92
CA THR A 51 -28.73 -6.59 12.72
C THR A 51 -27.34 -6.26 13.22
N HIS A 52 -26.67 -7.24 13.82
CA HIS A 52 -25.29 -7.12 14.25
C HIS A 52 -24.36 -7.68 13.18
N VAL A 53 -23.20 -7.06 12.99
CA VAL A 53 -22.18 -7.44 12.00
C VAL A 53 -20.80 -7.47 12.66
N VAL A 54 -19.89 -8.29 12.14
CA VAL A 54 -18.51 -8.34 12.64
C VAL A 54 -17.77 -7.08 12.24
N ARG A 55 -17.07 -6.46 13.19
CA ARG A 55 -16.18 -5.32 12.96
C ARG A 55 -14.82 -5.63 13.57
N LEU A 56 -13.90 -6.10 12.73
CA LEU A 56 -12.58 -6.58 13.16
C LEU A 56 -11.71 -5.46 13.76
N ASP A 57 -11.80 -4.26 13.18
CA ASP A 57 -11.15 -3.05 13.70
C ASP A 57 -11.58 -2.74 15.13
N ILE A 58 -12.87 -2.88 15.41
CA ILE A 58 -13.45 -2.62 16.74
C ILE A 58 -13.18 -3.79 17.70
N ASN A 59 -13.26 -5.04 17.22
CA ASN A 59 -12.92 -6.20 18.02
C ASN A 59 -11.47 -6.15 18.49
N HIS A 60 -10.54 -5.72 17.63
CA HIS A 60 -9.15 -5.54 18.01
C HIS A 60 -8.98 -4.40 19.01
N LEU A 61 -9.61 -3.23 18.77
CA LEU A 61 -9.54 -2.07 19.67
C LEU A 61 -10.00 -2.39 21.10
N TYR A 62 -11.00 -3.27 21.25
CA TYR A 62 -11.57 -3.65 22.54
C TYR A 62 -11.14 -5.05 23.02
N ASN A 63 -10.19 -5.70 22.33
CA ASN A 63 -9.66 -7.04 22.61
C ASN A 63 -10.76 -8.13 22.73
N LEU A 64 -11.67 -8.15 21.76
CA LEU A 64 -12.77 -9.11 21.62
C LEU A 64 -12.38 -10.27 20.69
N ASP A 65 -13.07 -11.41 20.80
CA ASP A 65 -12.94 -12.50 19.82
C ASP A 65 -13.25 -12.00 18.41
N VAL A 66 -12.48 -12.44 17.42
CA VAL A 66 -12.59 -11.99 16.02
C VAL A 66 -13.96 -12.23 15.40
N LYS A 67 -14.75 -13.20 15.91
CA LYS A 67 -16.11 -13.49 15.44
C LYS A 67 -17.17 -12.61 16.11
N THR A 68 -16.78 -11.76 17.06
CA THR A 68 -17.71 -10.92 17.81
C THR A 68 -18.39 -9.88 16.90
N GLN A 69 -19.72 -9.80 16.97
CA GLN A 69 -20.49 -8.89 16.12
C GLN A 69 -20.64 -7.49 16.75
N SER A 70 -19.51 -6.79 16.92
CA SER A 70 -19.45 -5.46 17.56
C SER A 70 -20.04 -4.32 16.72
N GLY A 71 -20.26 -4.53 15.41
CA GLY A 71 -20.94 -3.61 14.51
C GLY A 71 -22.46 -3.81 14.50
N PHE A 72 -23.19 -2.81 13.98
CA PHE A 72 -24.62 -2.90 13.74
C PHE A 72 -25.09 -2.19 12.47
N LYS A 73 -26.21 -2.65 11.92
CA LYS A 73 -27.01 -1.99 10.90
C LYS A 73 -28.46 -1.89 11.41
N VAL A 74 -29.01 -0.69 11.47
CA VAL A 74 -30.40 -0.42 11.86
C VAL A 74 -31.13 0.23 10.69
N ARG A 75 -32.09 -0.47 10.10
CA ARG A 75 -33.01 0.07 9.10
C ARG A 75 -34.26 0.57 9.80
N LEU A 76 -34.62 1.83 9.56
CA LEU A 76 -35.87 2.43 10.01
C LEU A 76 -36.77 2.65 8.79
N SER A 77 -38.01 2.19 8.86
CA SER A 77 -39.02 2.31 7.80
C SER A 77 -40.34 2.88 8.34
N GLY A 78 -41.14 3.51 7.48
CA GLY A 78 -42.45 4.07 7.87
C GLY A 78 -42.46 5.60 8.06
N LYS A 79 -43.16 6.12 9.08
CA LYS A 79 -43.44 7.56 9.19
C LYS A 79 -42.23 8.34 9.72
N MET A 80 -41.38 8.83 8.81
CA MET A 80 -40.12 9.54 9.10
C MET A 80 -40.30 10.98 9.65
N ARG A 81 -40.97 11.14 10.79
CA ARG A 81 -41.19 12.45 11.45
C ARG A 81 -40.66 12.49 12.88
N GLY A 82 -39.96 13.57 13.22
CA GLY A 82 -39.43 13.81 14.56
C GLY A 82 -38.13 13.07 14.82
N LYS A 83 -37.92 12.58 16.04
CA LYS A 83 -36.76 11.78 16.44
C LYS A 83 -37.19 10.36 16.82
N ALA A 84 -36.34 9.38 16.53
CA ALA A 84 -36.34 8.05 17.15
C ALA A 84 -35.14 7.95 18.09
N ILE A 85 -35.26 7.15 19.15
CA ILE A 85 -34.16 6.85 20.06
C ILE A 85 -33.71 5.42 19.76
N LEU A 86 -32.45 5.26 19.36
CA LEU A 86 -31.78 3.97 19.32
C LEU A 86 -31.19 3.75 20.69
N ASP A 87 -31.74 2.79 21.40
CA ASP A 87 -31.42 2.50 22.78
C ASP A 87 -30.60 1.21 22.87
N PHE A 88 -29.34 1.35 23.27
CA PHE A 88 -28.38 0.27 23.36
C PHE A 88 -28.37 -0.24 24.79
N GLN A 89 -28.69 -1.52 25.00
CA GLN A 89 -28.89 -2.13 26.32
C GLN A 89 -28.03 -3.39 26.51
N THR A 90 -27.25 -3.42 27.59
CA THR A 90 -26.71 -4.67 28.19
C THR A 90 -27.48 -5.01 29.46
N ALA A 91 -27.11 -6.10 30.15
CA ALA A 91 -27.73 -6.44 31.44
C ALA A 91 -27.47 -5.40 32.54
N ARG A 92 -26.43 -4.55 32.38
CA ARG A 92 -25.97 -3.62 33.42
C ARG A 92 -26.00 -2.15 33.01
N HIS A 93 -25.87 -1.86 31.72
CA HIS A 93 -25.72 -0.49 31.23
C HIS A 93 -26.68 -0.20 30.07
N GLN A 94 -26.94 1.09 29.85
CA GLN A 94 -27.83 1.57 28.80
C GLN A 94 -27.32 2.89 28.22
N ASN A 95 -27.43 3.05 26.91
CA ASN A 95 -27.07 4.29 26.23
C ASN A 95 -28.01 4.57 25.04
N GLY A 96 -28.78 5.66 25.12
CA GLY A 96 -29.64 6.11 24.03
C GLY A 96 -28.98 7.13 23.10
N ILE A 97 -29.12 6.93 21.79
CA ILE A 97 -28.79 7.90 20.74
C ILE A 97 -30.06 8.34 20.00
N ALA A 98 -30.32 9.65 20.01
CA ALA A 98 -31.44 10.22 19.27
C ALA A 98 -31.08 10.48 17.80
N VAL A 99 -31.80 9.86 16.88
CA VAL A 99 -31.68 10.07 15.42
C VAL A 99 -32.87 10.87 14.91
N LYS A 100 -32.63 11.94 14.15
CA LYS A 100 -33.69 12.78 13.55
C LYS A 100 -34.25 12.09 12.31
N LEU A 101 -35.47 11.61 12.32
CA LEU A 101 -36.05 10.86 11.20
C LEU A 101 -36.27 11.70 9.94
N ASN A 102 -36.56 12.99 10.12
CA ASN A 102 -36.69 13.97 9.04
C ASN A 102 -35.39 14.74 8.77
N GLY A 103 -34.24 14.19 9.19
CA GLY A 103 -32.94 14.76 8.87
C GLY A 103 -32.67 14.76 7.37
N LYS A 104 -31.93 15.77 6.90
CA LYS A 104 -31.30 15.76 5.57
C LYS A 104 -30.08 14.84 5.65
N TYR A 105 -30.27 13.57 5.30
CA TYR A 105 -29.20 12.58 5.19
C TYR A 105 -28.85 12.37 3.72
N PRO A 106 -27.59 12.05 3.41
CA PRO A 106 -27.21 11.64 2.06
C PRO A 106 -28.05 10.43 1.64
N TYR A 107 -28.34 10.33 0.34
CA TYR A 107 -28.97 9.13 -0.15
C TYR A 107 -27.97 7.97 -0.12
N ASP A 108 -28.47 6.74 0.01
CA ASP A 108 -27.63 5.54 -0.10
C ASP A 108 -27.40 5.22 -1.59
N ASP A 109 -26.81 6.17 -2.31
CA ASP A 109 -26.57 6.10 -3.75
C ASP A 109 -25.07 6.10 -4.10
N GLY A 110 -24.18 5.86 -3.12
CA GLY A 110 -22.75 5.66 -3.36
C GLY A 110 -21.99 6.88 -3.91
N ILE A 111 -22.63 8.03 -4.08
CA ILE A 111 -22.07 9.19 -4.79
C ILE A 111 -22.06 10.42 -3.85
N GLU A 112 -20.91 10.79 -3.29
CA GLU A 112 -20.74 12.09 -2.61
C GLU A 112 -20.29 13.15 -3.63
N SER A 113 -21.10 14.19 -3.86
CA SER A 113 -20.71 15.29 -4.73
C SER A 113 -19.58 16.14 -4.11
N SER A 114 -18.65 16.65 -4.93
CA SER A 114 -17.50 17.49 -4.52
C SER A 114 -17.89 18.68 -3.61
N TRP A 115 -19.10 19.23 -3.80
CA TRP A 115 -19.63 20.35 -3.03
C TRP A 115 -20.10 19.94 -1.61
N GLU A 116 -20.66 18.74 -1.48
CA GLU A 116 -21.12 18.20 -0.20
C GLU A 116 -19.95 17.68 0.65
N ARG A 117 -18.93 17.09 0.00
CA ARG A 117 -17.64 16.75 0.61
C ARG A 117 -16.97 17.98 1.22
N LYS A 118 -16.83 19.08 0.47
CA LYS A 118 -16.28 20.36 0.98
C LYS A 118 -17.06 20.90 2.18
N LYS A 119 -18.38 20.80 2.18
CA LYS A 119 -19.25 21.28 3.27
C LYS A 119 -19.14 20.40 4.52
N ARG A 120 -18.98 19.08 4.38
CA ARG A 120 -18.76 18.11 5.46
C ARG A 120 -17.40 18.31 6.13
N LEU A 121 -16.34 18.50 5.34
CA LEU A 121 -14.98 18.77 5.82
C LEU A 121 -14.91 20.11 6.56
N LEU A 122 -15.60 21.16 6.07
CA LEU A 122 -15.74 22.43 6.80
C LEU A 122 -16.42 22.25 8.17
N LYS A 123 -17.48 21.43 8.23
CA LYS A 123 -18.23 21.18 9.47
C LYS A 123 -17.43 20.32 10.47
N LYS A 124 -16.66 19.34 9.98
CA LYS A 124 -15.71 18.54 10.78
C LYS A 124 -14.58 19.42 11.32
N GLY A 125 -14.03 20.32 10.50
CA GLY A 125 -13.04 21.32 10.91
C GLY A 125 -13.55 22.24 12.02
N ILE A 126 -14.78 22.74 11.91
CA ILE A 126 -15.39 23.60 12.95
C ILE A 126 -15.60 22.83 14.28
N ASN A 127 -16.02 21.57 14.23
CA ASN A 127 -16.19 20.75 15.43
C ASN A 127 -14.85 20.31 16.05
N TYR A 128 -13.83 20.04 15.24
CA TYR A 128 -12.48 19.70 15.71
C TYR A 128 -11.75 20.92 16.29
N ALA A 129 -11.99 22.12 15.75
CA ALA A 129 -11.48 23.39 16.29
C ALA A 129 -11.98 23.67 17.72
N ARG A 130 -13.19 23.21 18.04
CA ARG A 130 -13.83 23.38 19.36
C ARG A 130 -13.22 22.48 20.44
N THR A 131 -12.55 21.39 20.06
CA THR A 131 -11.98 20.41 21.01
C THR A 131 -10.45 20.45 21.05
N HIS A 132 -9.76 20.79 19.97
CA HIS A 132 -8.29 20.68 19.85
C HIS A 132 -7.61 21.99 19.41
N GLY A 133 -8.36 23.09 19.32
CA GLY A 133 -7.86 24.41 18.97
C GLY A 133 -7.84 24.69 17.46
N VAL A 134 -8.02 25.97 17.12
CA VAL A 134 -8.22 26.46 15.75
C VAL A 134 -7.04 26.14 14.80
N LYS A 135 -5.80 26.15 15.31
CA LYS A 135 -4.59 25.83 14.51
C LYS A 135 -4.56 24.36 14.03
N LYS A 136 -4.90 23.38 14.88
CA LYS A 136 -4.93 21.95 14.51
C LYS A 136 -6.07 21.63 13.54
N ALA A 137 -7.20 22.31 13.68
CA ALA A 137 -8.33 22.19 12.75
C ALA A 137 -8.04 22.79 11.37
N ILE A 138 -7.37 23.94 11.30
CA ILE A 138 -6.96 24.53 10.02
C ILE A 138 -5.93 23.63 9.31
N ARG A 139 -5.00 23.01 10.04
CA ARG A 139 -4.04 22.04 9.47
C ARG A 139 -4.74 20.80 8.90
N ARG A 140 -5.69 20.21 9.64
CA ARG A 140 -6.51 19.08 9.18
C ARG A 140 -7.39 19.42 7.97
N VAL A 141 -8.02 20.59 7.97
CA VAL A 141 -8.84 21.06 6.84
C VAL A 141 -7.98 21.39 5.62
N LYS A 142 -6.73 21.87 5.79
CA LYS A 142 -5.76 22.04 4.69
C LYS A 142 -5.21 20.71 4.16
N LEU A 143 -5.06 19.69 5.00
CA LEU A 143 -4.74 18.31 4.58
C LEU A 143 -5.90 17.68 3.79
N GLU A 144 -7.15 17.96 4.18
CA GLU A 144 -8.34 17.44 3.50
C GLU A 144 -8.78 18.28 2.27
N LEU A 145 -8.45 19.58 2.23
CA LEU A 145 -8.57 20.45 1.06
C LEU A 145 -7.26 20.40 0.27
N LYS A 146 -7.07 19.29 -0.42
CA LYS A 146 -5.92 18.98 -1.29
C LYS A 146 -5.62 20.13 -2.26
N PRO A 147 -4.48 20.84 -2.13
CA PRO A 147 -3.95 21.64 -3.22
C PRO A 147 -3.39 20.66 -4.25
N GLY A 148 -3.97 20.61 -5.46
CA GLY A 148 -3.38 19.85 -6.57
C GLY A 148 -3.89 18.41 -6.76
N SER A 149 -5.08 18.03 -6.30
CA SER A 149 -5.71 16.75 -6.70
C SER A 149 -7.01 16.99 -7.45
N ILE A 150 -7.21 16.29 -8.55
CA ILE A 150 -8.48 16.26 -9.30
C ILE A 150 -9.32 15.04 -8.93
N ASP A 151 -10.62 15.08 -9.26
CA ASP A 151 -11.46 13.88 -9.19
C ASP A 151 -11.07 12.89 -10.30
N TYR A 152 -11.33 11.60 -10.10
CA TYR A 152 -10.90 10.60 -11.07
C TYR A 152 -11.61 10.73 -12.43
N ALA A 153 -12.89 11.12 -12.45
CA ALA A 153 -13.57 11.38 -13.73
C ALA A 153 -12.93 12.55 -14.49
N GLU A 154 -12.48 13.58 -13.76
CA GLU A 154 -11.73 14.69 -14.33
C GLU A 154 -10.35 14.23 -14.82
N TRP A 155 -9.67 13.34 -14.06
CA TRP A 155 -8.40 12.75 -14.44
C TRP A 155 -8.49 11.98 -15.76
N ILE A 156 -9.47 11.08 -15.89
CA ILE A 156 -9.76 10.34 -17.13
C ILE A 156 -9.95 11.33 -18.28
N SER A 157 -10.79 12.35 -18.08
CA SER A 157 -11.09 13.34 -19.12
C SER A 157 -9.89 14.16 -19.59
N ARG A 158 -8.80 14.21 -18.82
CA ARG A 158 -7.58 14.97 -19.13
C ARG A 158 -6.51 14.08 -19.74
N HIS A 159 -6.25 12.93 -19.14
CA HIS A 159 -5.10 12.08 -19.41
C HIS A 159 -5.43 10.90 -20.33
N GLU A 160 -6.64 10.37 -20.27
CA GLU A 160 -7.03 9.17 -21.02
C GLU A 160 -7.79 9.54 -22.30
N LYS A 161 -7.06 10.03 -23.31
CA LYS A 161 -7.59 10.42 -24.63
C LYS A 161 -6.96 9.59 -25.75
N PRO A 162 -7.26 8.29 -25.86
CA PRO A 162 -6.70 7.46 -26.91
C PRO A 162 -7.22 7.88 -28.29
N ASP A 163 -6.33 8.05 -29.27
CA ASP A 163 -6.73 8.14 -30.67
C ASP A 163 -6.81 6.73 -31.28
N LEU A 164 -7.98 6.10 -31.15
CA LEU A 164 -8.20 4.73 -31.61
C LEU A 164 -8.00 4.57 -33.13
N LYS A 165 -8.16 5.63 -33.92
CA LYS A 165 -7.95 5.57 -35.37
C LYS A 165 -6.47 5.57 -35.70
N GLU A 166 -5.69 6.43 -35.04
CA GLU A 166 -4.24 6.44 -35.22
C GLU A 166 -3.62 5.15 -34.69
N GLN A 167 -4.08 4.62 -33.55
CA GLN A 167 -3.63 3.31 -33.06
C GLN A 167 -3.83 2.19 -34.11
N ARG A 168 -5.02 2.08 -34.71
CA ARG A 168 -5.28 1.08 -35.77
C ARG A 168 -4.35 1.26 -36.98
N LYS A 169 -3.91 2.49 -37.27
CA LYS A 169 -2.93 2.78 -38.33
C LYS A 169 -1.50 2.44 -37.90
N GLU A 170 -1.10 2.78 -36.68
CA GLU A 170 0.22 2.44 -36.12
C GLU A 170 0.43 0.92 -36.07
N VAL A 171 -0.60 0.14 -35.69
CA VAL A 171 -0.55 -1.34 -35.70
C VAL A 171 -0.19 -1.90 -37.08
N GLN A 172 -0.60 -1.25 -38.17
CA GLN A 172 -0.24 -1.69 -39.54
C GLN A 172 1.25 -1.52 -39.85
N GLY A 173 1.97 -0.70 -39.07
CA GLY A 173 3.41 -0.50 -39.15
C GLY A 173 4.23 -1.36 -38.18
N PHE A 174 3.60 -2.05 -37.22
CA PHE A 174 4.32 -2.89 -36.26
C PHE A 174 5.07 -4.01 -36.97
N ALA A 175 6.36 -4.14 -36.66
CA ALA A 175 7.23 -5.19 -37.19
C ALA A 175 7.02 -6.50 -36.44
N TYR A 176 6.73 -6.42 -35.14
CA TYR A 176 6.42 -7.55 -34.29
C TYR A 176 4.93 -7.50 -33.90
N ARG A 177 4.20 -8.57 -34.19
CA ARG A 177 2.75 -8.68 -33.94
C ARG A 177 2.43 -10.00 -33.25
N PRO A 178 2.84 -10.16 -31.97
CA PRO A 178 2.57 -11.38 -31.23
C PRO A 178 1.06 -11.63 -31.12
N LEU A 179 0.65 -12.88 -31.29
CA LEU A 179 -0.70 -13.31 -30.96
C LEU A 179 -0.84 -13.33 -29.43
N ILE A 180 -1.85 -12.63 -28.90
CA ILE A 180 -2.17 -12.62 -27.47
C ILE A 180 -3.42 -13.47 -27.23
N SER A 181 -3.30 -14.55 -26.47
CA SER A 181 -4.42 -15.42 -26.07
C SER A 181 -5.00 -14.96 -24.74
N ILE A 182 -6.23 -14.46 -24.75
CA ILE A 182 -6.90 -13.98 -23.55
C ILE A 182 -7.62 -15.18 -22.90
N LEU A 183 -7.24 -15.52 -21.69
CA LEU A 183 -7.81 -16.65 -20.94
C LEU A 183 -8.98 -16.15 -20.10
N MET A 184 -10.18 -16.65 -20.39
CA MET A 184 -11.40 -16.23 -19.68
C MET A 184 -12.15 -17.46 -19.11
N PRO A 185 -11.95 -17.80 -17.83
CA PRO A 185 -12.78 -18.81 -17.15
C PRO A 185 -14.18 -18.24 -16.88
N VAL A 186 -15.22 -19.02 -17.15
CA VAL A 186 -16.62 -18.60 -17.00
C VAL A 186 -17.38 -19.52 -16.05
N TYR A 187 -18.07 -18.95 -15.05
CA TYR A 187 -19.00 -19.72 -14.21
C TYR A 187 -20.16 -18.85 -13.71
N ASN A 188 -21.39 -19.16 -14.13
CA ASN A 188 -22.64 -18.60 -13.57
C ASN A 188 -22.70 -17.07 -13.45
N VAL A 189 -22.04 -16.35 -14.36
CA VAL A 189 -22.08 -14.88 -14.45
C VAL A 189 -23.38 -14.41 -15.12
N GLU A 190 -23.89 -13.24 -14.74
CA GLU A 190 -25.03 -12.64 -15.44
C GLU A 190 -24.66 -12.32 -16.90
N ILE A 191 -25.56 -12.66 -17.84
CA ILE A 191 -25.32 -12.54 -19.29
C ILE A 191 -24.85 -11.14 -19.71
N LYS A 192 -25.45 -10.08 -19.17
CA LYS A 192 -25.08 -8.70 -19.50
C LYS A 192 -23.61 -8.36 -19.19
N TRP A 193 -23.03 -8.98 -18.17
CA TRP A 193 -21.62 -8.74 -17.80
C TRP A 193 -20.69 -9.54 -18.68
N LEU A 194 -21.06 -10.80 -18.97
CA LEU A 194 -20.35 -11.63 -19.93
C LEU A 194 -20.33 -11.01 -21.34
N GLU A 195 -21.46 -10.46 -21.79
CA GLU A 195 -21.56 -9.75 -23.07
C GLU A 195 -20.63 -8.54 -23.10
N LYS A 196 -20.68 -7.67 -22.08
CA LYS A 196 -19.76 -6.52 -21.98
C LYS A 196 -18.28 -6.94 -21.97
N CYS A 197 -17.96 -8.01 -21.26
CA CYS A 197 -16.60 -8.55 -21.19
C CYS A 197 -16.10 -8.97 -22.58
N ILE A 198 -16.87 -9.82 -23.28
CA ILE A 198 -16.52 -10.30 -24.64
C ILE A 198 -16.48 -9.13 -25.64
N ASP A 199 -17.44 -8.22 -25.59
CA ASP A 199 -17.48 -7.04 -26.46
C ASP A 199 -16.24 -6.15 -26.25
N SER A 200 -15.75 -6.00 -25.01
CA SER A 200 -14.53 -5.24 -24.72
C SER A 200 -13.27 -5.81 -25.38
N VAL A 201 -13.24 -7.14 -25.59
CA VAL A 201 -12.17 -7.82 -26.35
C VAL A 201 -12.36 -7.63 -27.86
N LEU A 202 -13.61 -7.70 -28.34
CA LEU A 202 -13.93 -7.45 -29.75
C LEU A 202 -13.57 -6.03 -30.20
N ASP A 203 -13.71 -5.05 -29.30
CA ASP A 203 -13.47 -3.64 -29.58
C ASP A 203 -11.98 -3.24 -29.65
N GLN A 204 -11.07 -4.17 -29.32
CA GLN A 204 -9.62 -3.90 -29.31
C GLN A 204 -9.11 -3.36 -30.65
N THR A 205 -8.22 -2.37 -30.58
CA THR A 205 -7.58 -1.75 -31.75
C THR A 205 -6.46 -2.60 -32.34
N TYR A 206 -5.80 -3.40 -31.51
CA TYR A 206 -4.91 -4.47 -31.92
C TYR A 206 -5.72 -5.73 -32.26
N ALA A 207 -5.56 -6.29 -33.46
CA ALA A 207 -6.44 -7.36 -33.97
C ALA A 207 -5.86 -8.78 -33.83
N HIS A 208 -4.57 -8.91 -33.49
CA HIS A 208 -3.88 -10.20 -33.35
C HIS A 208 -4.07 -10.78 -31.95
N TRP A 209 -5.31 -11.15 -31.64
CA TRP A 209 -5.68 -11.81 -30.40
C TRP A 209 -6.58 -13.00 -30.67
N GLU A 210 -6.68 -13.89 -29.69
CA GLU A 210 -7.72 -14.91 -29.60
C GLU A 210 -8.29 -14.91 -28.18
N LEU A 211 -9.58 -15.24 -28.04
CA LEU A 211 -10.26 -15.29 -26.75
C LEU A 211 -10.56 -16.75 -26.42
N CYS A 212 -9.81 -17.30 -25.47
CA CYS A 212 -9.91 -18.69 -25.02
C CYS A 212 -10.84 -18.76 -23.79
N ILE A 213 -12.09 -19.16 -24.01
CA ILE A 213 -13.14 -19.21 -22.99
C ILE A 213 -13.31 -20.63 -22.47
N SER A 214 -13.22 -20.81 -21.16
CA SER A 214 -13.57 -22.08 -20.52
C SER A 214 -14.81 -21.93 -19.65
N ASP A 215 -15.95 -22.41 -20.13
CA ASP A 215 -17.16 -22.52 -19.32
C ASP A 215 -17.02 -23.69 -18.32
N ASP A 216 -16.93 -23.36 -17.03
CA ASP A 216 -16.68 -24.28 -15.92
C ASP A 216 -17.96 -24.94 -15.41
N ALA A 217 -18.70 -25.54 -16.33
CA ALA A 217 -20.00 -26.16 -16.10
C ALA A 217 -21.04 -25.20 -15.52
N SER A 218 -21.24 -24.04 -16.18
CA SER A 218 -22.32 -23.11 -15.82
C SER A 218 -23.68 -23.80 -15.86
N THR A 219 -24.50 -23.50 -14.86
CA THR A 219 -25.83 -24.10 -14.69
C THR A 219 -26.92 -23.39 -15.47
N ASP A 220 -26.72 -22.12 -15.84
CA ASP A 220 -27.66 -21.36 -16.67
C ASP A 220 -27.44 -21.70 -18.16
N PRO A 221 -28.42 -22.33 -18.85
CA PRO A 221 -28.31 -22.63 -20.27
C PRO A 221 -28.16 -21.38 -21.17
N ALA A 222 -28.51 -20.18 -20.67
CA ALA A 222 -28.31 -18.94 -21.40
C ALA A 222 -26.83 -18.61 -21.61
N ILE A 223 -25.95 -18.99 -20.66
CA ILE A 223 -24.50 -18.75 -20.78
C ILE A 223 -23.95 -19.52 -21.97
N ARG A 224 -24.27 -20.81 -22.06
CA ARG A 224 -23.86 -21.65 -23.19
C ARG A 224 -24.32 -21.07 -24.53
N LYS A 225 -25.59 -20.67 -24.63
CA LYS A 225 -26.14 -20.07 -25.86
C LYS A 225 -25.44 -18.75 -26.21
N CYS A 226 -25.10 -17.94 -25.20
CA CYS A 226 -24.36 -16.70 -25.39
C CYS A 226 -22.97 -16.99 -25.97
N LEU A 227 -22.22 -17.91 -25.36
CA LEU A 227 -20.88 -18.29 -25.81
C LEU A 227 -20.88 -18.91 -27.22
N GLU A 228 -21.82 -19.81 -27.52
CA GLU A 228 -21.99 -20.40 -28.87
C GLU A 228 -22.31 -19.32 -29.91
N SER A 229 -23.10 -18.29 -29.54
CA SER A 229 -23.41 -17.15 -30.41
C SER A 229 -22.18 -16.30 -30.72
N TYR A 230 -21.34 -16.00 -29.72
CA TYR A 230 -20.09 -15.25 -29.94
C TYR A 230 -19.07 -16.05 -30.75
N GLN A 231 -18.90 -17.34 -30.44
CA GLN A 231 -18.03 -18.24 -31.21
C GLN A 231 -18.44 -18.32 -32.69
N ALA A 232 -19.74 -18.29 -33.00
CA ALA A 232 -20.23 -18.28 -34.38
C ALA A 232 -20.06 -16.91 -35.09
N LYS A 233 -19.86 -15.82 -34.34
CA LYS A 233 -19.70 -14.46 -34.89
C LYS A 233 -18.25 -14.12 -35.23
N ASP A 234 -17.28 -14.66 -34.50
CA ASP A 234 -15.85 -14.36 -34.68
C ASP A 234 -14.99 -15.61 -34.42
N ASP A 235 -14.28 -16.08 -35.43
CA ASP A 235 -13.45 -17.30 -35.38
C ASP A 235 -12.29 -17.21 -34.38
N ARG A 236 -11.95 -16.00 -33.90
CA ARG A 236 -10.93 -15.80 -32.85
C ARG A 236 -11.43 -16.18 -31.46
N ILE A 237 -12.74 -16.40 -31.29
CA ILE A 237 -13.34 -16.81 -30.02
C ILE A 237 -13.41 -18.34 -29.96
N LYS A 238 -12.62 -18.93 -29.07
CA LYS A 238 -12.53 -20.38 -28.84
C LYS A 238 -13.19 -20.72 -27.51
N VAL A 239 -14.15 -21.64 -27.51
CA VAL A 239 -14.89 -22.02 -26.29
C VAL A 239 -14.75 -23.51 -26.00
N VAL A 240 -14.44 -23.85 -24.75
CA VAL A 240 -14.54 -25.21 -24.21
C VAL A 240 -15.61 -25.27 -23.11
N PHE A 241 -16.47 -26.29 -23.17
CA PHE A 241 -17.51 -26.55 -22.18
C PHE A 241 -17.09 -27.71 -21.28
N ARG A 242 -16.66 -27.40 -20.07
CA ARG A 242 -16.25 -28.41 -19.09
C ARG A 242 -17.48 -29.18 -18.59
N GLN A 243 -17.30 -30.48 -18.37
CA GLN A 243 -18.38 -31.35 -17.89
C GLN A 243 -18.58 -31.26 -16.37
N GLU A 244 -17.53 -30.85 -15.65
CA GLU A 244 -17.51 -30.74 -14.19
C GLU A 244 -16.88 -29.41 -13.78
N ASN A 245 -17.43 -28.81 -12.73
CA ASN A 245 -16.90 -27.58 -12.15
C ASN A 245 -15.54 -27.87 -11.49
N GLY A 246 -14.48 -27.30 -12.06
CA GLY A 246 -13.11 -27.43 -11.61
C GLY A 246 -12.58 -26.23 -10.83
N HIS A 247 -13.44 -25.22 -10.61
CA HIS A 247 -13.09 -23.90 -10.11
C HIS A 247 -12.07 -23.17 -11.00
N ILE A 248 -11.72 -21.95 -10.58
CA ILE A 248 -10.95 -21.00 -11.38
C ILE A 248 -9.63 -21.55 -11.92
N SER A 249 -8.86 -22.32 -11.15
CA SER A 249 -7.57 -22.85 -11.58
C SER A 249 -7.70 -23.83 -12.76
N LEU A 250 -8.59 -24.82 -12.66
CA LEU A 250 -8.77 -25.82 -13.71
C LEU A 250 -9.52 -25.25 -14.92
N ALA A 251 -10.46 -24.32 -14.70
CA ALA A 251 -11.12 -23.60 -15.78
C ALA A 251 -10.10 -22.77 -16.59
N THR A 252 -9.24 -22.02 -15.90
CA THR A 252 -8.20 -21.22 -16.57
C THR A 252 -7.17 -22.10 -17.29
N ASN A 253 -6.83 -23.27 -16.74
CA ASN A 253 -5.98 -24.24 -17.45
C ASN A 253 -6.64 -24.79 -18.73
N SER A 254 -7.95 -25.07 -18.72
CA SER A 254 -8.66 -25.48 -19.94
C SER A 254 -8.67 -24.37 -21.01
N ALA A 255 -8.71 -23.10 -20.60
CA ALA A 255 -8.48 -21.98 -21.53
C ALA A 255 -7.02 -21.94 -22.04
N LEU A 256 -6.04 -22.13 -21.15
CA LEU A 256 -4.60 -22.17 -21.50
C LEU A 256 -4.25 -23.31 -22.48
N GLU A 257 -4.92 -24.45 -22.39
CA GLU A 257 -4.75 -25.58 -23.31
C GLU A 257 -5.14 -25.23 -24.76
N MET A 258 -6.11 -24.33 -24.94
CA MET A 258 -6.52 -23.82 -26.26
C MET A 258 -5.64 -22.68 -26.77
N ALA A 259 -4.81 -22.08 -25.91
CA ALA A 259 -4.02 -20.90 -26.23
C ALA A 259 -2.85 -21.22 -27.17
N GLU A 260 -2.85 -20.56 -28.33
CA GLU A 260 -1.85 -20.61 -29.41
C GLU A 260 -0.96 -19.36 -29.45
N GLY A 261 -1.33 -18.31 -28.71
CA GLY A 261 -0.61 -17.06 -28.63
C GLY A 261 0.78 -17.20 -28.03
N GLU A 262 1.69 -16.32 -28.45
CA GLU A 262 3.03 -16.22 -27.86
C GLU A 262 2.95 -15.70 -26.41
N PHE A 263 1.92 -14.89 -26.13
CA PHE A 263 1.57 -14.41 -24.81
C PHE A 263 0.15 -14.81 -24.44
N ILE A 264 -0.08 -15.07 -23.15
CA ILE A 264 -1.41 -15.15 -22.56
C ILE A 264 -1.72 -13.87 -21.78
N ALA A 265 -2.98 -13.48 -21.74
CA ALA A 265 -3.50 -12.41 -20.89
C ALA A 265 -4.64 -12.94 -20.02
N LEU A 266 -4.77 -12.45 -18.79
CA LEU A 266 -5.83 -12.87 -17.87
C LEU A 266 -7.00 -11.88 -17.92
N LEU A 267 -8.22 -12.41 -17.97
CA LEU A 267 -9.47 -11.62 -17.95
C LEU A 267 -10.57 -12.38 -17.22
N ASP A 268 -11.13 -11.78 -16.17
CA ASP A 268 -12.30 -12.32 -15.48
C ASP A 268 -13.58 -12.03 -16.28
N ASN A 269 -14.56 -12.93 -16.19
CA ASN A 269 -15.74 -12.99 -17.06
C ASN A 269 -16.77 -11.86 -16.85
N ASP A 270 -16.58 -10.99 -15.87
CA ASP A 270 -17.40 -9.82 -15.60
C ASP A 270 -16.64 -8.50 -15.79
N ASP A 271 -15.35 -8.53 -16.11
CA ASP A 271 -14.50 -7.34 -16.25
C ASP A 271 -14.43 -6.81 -17.69
N GLU A 272 -13.88 -5.61 -17.86
CA GLU A 272 -13.75 -4.96 -19.16
C GLU A 272 -12.30 -4.52 -19.43
N LEU A 273 -11.87 -4.67 -20.68
CA LEU A 273 -10.64 -4.07 -21.19
C LEU A 273 -10.95 -2.77 -21.96
N PRO A 274 -10.19 -1.68 -21.77
CA PRO A 274 -10.32 -0.53 -22.65
C PRO A 274 -9.86 -0.90 -24.07
N PRO A 275 -10.39 -0.28 -25.14
CA PRO A 275 -10.11 -0.65 -26.54
C PRO A 275 -8.63 -0.56 -26.98
N PHE A 276 -7.77 0.03 -26.17
CA PHE A 276 -6.34 0.21 -26.41
C PHE A 276 -5.46 -0.70 -25.56
N ALA A 277 -6.01 -1.60 -24.74
CA ALA A 277 -5.25 -2.47 -23.84
C ALA A 277 -4.22 -3.34 -24.58
N LEU A 278 -4.66 -4.16 -25.54
CA LEU A 278 -3.76 -5.07 -26.26
C LEU A 278 -2.83 -4.33 -27.22
N TYR A 279 -3.21 -3.12 -27.64
CA TYR A 279 -2.37 -2.24 -28.42
C TYR A 279 -1.14 -1.80 -27.62
N GLU A 280 -1.30 -1.35 -26.38
CA GLU A 280 -0.19 -0.92 -25.55
C GLU A 280 0.78 -2.06 -25.23
N VAL A 281 0.26 -3.28 -25.01
CA VAL A 281 1.06 -4.49 -24.85
C VAL A 281 1.90 -4.78 -26.11
N ALA A 282 1.27 -4.78 -27.28
CA ALA A 282 1.99 -5.00 -28.54
C ALA A 282 3.01 -3.88 -28.82
N LYS A 283 2.67 -2.64 -28.47
CA LYS A 283 3.54 -1.48 -28.65
C LYS A 283 4.82 -1.60 -27.83
N VAL A 284 4.72 -1.93 -26.53
CA VAL A 284 5.92 -2.12 -25.70
C VAL A 284 6.77 -3.28 -26.21
N LEU A 285 6.16 -4.38 -26.64
CA LEU A 285 6.88 -5.53 -27.22
C LEU A 285 7.61 -5.21 -28.53
N ASN A 286 7.19 -4.18 -29.28
CA ASN A 286 7.94 -3.71 -30.45
C ASN A 286 9.22 -2.94 -30.07
N VAL A 287 9.30 -2.42 -28.85
CA VAL A 287 10.49 -1.75 -28.30
C VAL A 287 11.35 -2.74 -27.52
N HIS A 288 10.70 -3.62 -26.76
CA HIS A 288 11.28 -4.58 -25.82
C HIS A 288 10.74 -6.00 -26.10
N PRO A 289 11.19 -6.67 -27.17
CA PRO A 289 10.71 -8.00 -27.54
C PRO A 289 11.12 -9.11 -26.53
N GLU A 290 12.09 -8.84 -25.67
CA GLU A 290 12.60 -9.75 -24.63
C GLU A 290 11.63 -9.97 -23.46
N LEU A 291 10.64 -9.09 -23.26
CA LEU A 291 9.78 -9.11 -22.09
C LEU A 291 9.02 -10.44 -21.93
N ASP A 292 8.94 -10.92 -20.70
CA ASP A 292 8.28 -12.19 -20.34
C ASP A 292 7.01 -11.97 -19.51
N LEU A 293 6.93 -10.84 -18.81
CA LEU A 293 5.81 -10.45 -17.97
C LEU A 293 5.54 -8.96 -18.15
N ILE A 294 4.31 -8.62 -18.55
CA ILE A 294 3.82 -7.25 -18.65
C ILE A 294 2.60 -7.12 -17.74
N TYR A 295 2.52 -6.03 -16.99
CA TYR A 295 1.33 -5.69 -16.21
C TYR A 295 0.98 -4.21 -16.35
N SER A 296 -0.23 -3.85 -15.97
CA SER A 296 -0.75 -2.49 -16.11
C SER A 296 -1.36 -1.96 -14.82
N ASP A 297 -1.55 -0.65 -14.78
CA ASP A 297 -2.50 -0.04 -13.83
C ASP A 297 -3.93 -0.56 -14.07
N GLU A 298 -4.75 -0.44 -13.03
CA GLU A 298 -6.14 -0.92 -13.02
C GLU A 298 -7.03 0.07 -12.26
N ASP A 299 -8.33 -0.01 -12.48
CA ASP A 299 -9.32 0.67 -11.65
C ASP A 299 -10.57 -0.19 -11.48
N LYS A 300 -11.58 0.37 -10.81
CA LYS A 300 -12.88 -0.28 -10.63
C LYS A 300 -13.92 0.37 -11.52
N ILE A 301 -14.88 -0.44 -11.97
CA ILE A 301 -16.05 0.02 -12.72
C ILE A 301 -17.34 -0.47 -12.08
N ASP A 302 -18.29 0.44 -11.88
CA ASP A 302 -19.60 0.08 -11.32
C ASP A 302 -20.55 -0.51 -12.38
N ALA A 303 -21.76 -0.87 -11.94
CA ALA A 303 -22.79 -1.43 -12.82
C ALA A 303 -23.28 -0.45 -13.91
N ASP A 304 -23.16 0.85 -13.67
CA ASP A 304 -23.56 1.93 -14.58
C ASP A 304 -22.44 2.32 -15.57
N GLY A 305 -21.24 1.76 -15.38
CA GLY A 305 -20.06 2.03 -16.20
C GLY A 305 -19.21 3.21 -15.70
N ASN A 306 -19.44 3.72 -14.49
CA ASN A 306 -18.59 4.75 -13.92
C ASN A 306 -17.34 4.12 -13.32
N ARG A 307 -16.17 4.68 -13.68
CA ARG A 307 -14.87 4.23 -13.20
C ARG A 307 -14.45 4.98 -11.93
N PHE A 308 -13.82 4.29 -10.98
CA PHE A 308 -13.40 4.82 -9.67
C PHE A 308 -12.26 4.00 -9.03
N ASP A 309 -11.68 4.52 -7.94
CA ASP A 309 -10.66 3.85 -7.12
C ASP A 309 -9.45 3.30 -7.92
N PRO A 310 -8.73 4.15 -8.67
CA PRO A 310 -7.60 3.70 -9.48
C PRO A 310 -6.42 3.24 -8.62
N HIS A 311 -5.85 2.11 -9.03
CA HIS A 311 -4.58 1.62 -8.52
C HIS A 311 -3.47 1.95 -9.52
N PHE A 312 -2.78 3.05 -9.24
CA PHE A 312 -1.56 3.48 -9.92
C PHE A 312 -0.37 2.79 -9.25
N LYS A 313 0.07 1.72 -9.89
CA LYS A 313 1.06 0.76 -9.41
C LYS A 313 2.48 1.30 -9.61
N ALA A 314 3.40 0.75 -8.83
CA ALA A 314 4.82 0.94 -9.07
C ALA A 314 5.29 0.02 -10.22
N ASP A 315 6.46 0.34 -10.76
CA ASP A 315 7.26 -0.61 -11.52
C ASP A 315 7.73 -1.77 -10.63
N TRP A 316 8.48 -2.70 -11.21
CA TRP A 316 8.82 -3.97 -10.56
C TRP A 316 9.44 -3.77 -9.18
N SER A 317 8.68 -4.21 -8.18
CA SER A 317 8.97 -4.10 -6.76
C SER A 317 8.85 -5.48 -6.09
N PRO A 318 9.96 -6.23 -5.94
CA PRO A 318 9.94 -7.63 -5.53
C PRO A 318 9.51 -7.83 -4.08
N ASP A 319 9.88 -6.93 -3.16
CA ASP A 319 9.50 -7.05 -1.75
C ASP A 319 8.08 -6.52 -1.51
N THR A 320 7.62 -5.51 -2.28
CA THR A 320 6.19 -5.15 -2.29
C THR A 320 5.32 -6.29 -2.82
N LEU A 321 5.78 -7.02 -3.83
CA LEU A 321 5.07 -8.18 -4.35
C LEU A 321 4.84 -9.22 -3.25
N MET A 322 5.72 -9.35 -2.25
CA MET A 322 5.51 -10.30 -1.15
C MET A 322 4.37 -9.87 -0.21
N GLY A 323 4.16 -8.55 -0.05
CA GLY A 323 3.11 -8.00 0.80
C GLY A 323 1.72 -7.99 0.15
N ASN A 324 1.65 -7.90 -1.19
CA ASN A 324 0.39 -7.90 -1.94
C ASN A 324 0.62 -8.22 -3.43
N ASN A 325 -0.30 -8.96 -4.05
CA ASN A 325 -0.32 -9.17 -5.50
C ASN A 325 -0.77 -7.89 -6.23
N TYR A 326 0.10 -6.89 -6.32
CA TYR A 326 -0.22 -5.66 -7.05
C TYR A 326 -0.15 -5.85 -8.57
N ILE A 327 0.40 -6.95 -9.09
CA ILE A 327 0.44 -7.25 -10.52
C ILE A 327 -0.98 -7.54 -11.02
N SER A 328 -1.67 -8.50 -10.40
CA SER A 328 -3.09 -8.82 -10.65
C SER A 328 -3.41 -8.88 -12.16
N HIS A 329 -4.46 -8.18 -12.57
CA HIS A 329 -4.92 -8.03 -13.94
C HIS A 329 -4.68 -6.58 -14.40
N LEU A 330 -4.35 -6.28 -15.65
CA LEU A 330 -4.10 -7.16 -16.77
C LEU A 330 -2.66 -7.72 -16.71
N GLY A 331 -2.51 -8.96 -16.23
CA GLY A 331 -1.24 -9.68 -16.30
C GLY A 331 -1.09 -10.38 -17.64
N VAL A 332 -0.03 -10.05 -18.38
CA VAL A 332 0.33 -10.66 -19.66
C VAL A 332 1.63 -11.43 -19.50
N TYR A 333 1.60 -12.73 -19.78
CA TYR A 333 2.71 -13.65 -19.52
C TYR A 333 3.13 -14.33 -20.81
N ARG A 334 4.42 -14.56 -21.01
CA ARG A 334 4.89 -15.40 -22.11
C ARG A 334 4.34 -16.82 -21.94
N THR A 335 3.64 -17.30 -22.97
CA THR A 335 2.89 -18.56 -22.92
C THR A 335 3.80 -19.75 -22.64
N SER A 336 5.00 -19.77 -23.22
CA SER A 336 5.95 -20.88 -23.04
C SER A 336 6.36 -21.07 -21.59
N ILE A 337 6.61 -19.97 -20.86
CA ILE A 337 6.98 -20.01 -19.44
C ILE A 337 5.82 -20.53 -18.59
N VAL A 338 4.60 -20.04 -18.83
CA VAL A 338 3.42 -20.51 -18.09
C VAL A 338 3.17 -22.00 -18.32
N LYS A 339 3.33 -22.49 -19.56
CA LYS A 339 3.20 -23.91 -19.89
C LYS A 339 4.30 -24.76 -19.27
N GLU A 340 5.56 -24.30 -19.26
CA GLU A 340 6.68 -24.97 -18.60
C GLU A 340 6.46 -25.11 -17.08
N LEU A 341 5.89 -24.08 -16.46
CA LEU A 341 5.52 -24.07 -15.04
C LEU A 341 4.29 -24.90 -14.71
N GLY A 342 3.63 -25.51 -15.71
CA GLY A 342 2.43 -26.33 -15.53
C GLY A 342 1.14 -25.56 -15.28
N GLY A 343 1.08 -24.27 -15.64
CA GLY A 343 -0.11 -23.44 -15.55
C GLY A 343 -0.54 -23.08 -14.12
N PHE A 344 -1.85 -23.08 -13.89
CA PHE A 344 -2.50 -22.72 -12.62
C PHE A 344 -2.64 -23.95 -11.73
N ARG A 345 -2.15 -23.87 -10.48
CA ARG A 345 -2.16 -25.01 -9.56
C ARG A 345 -3.50 -25.11 -8.83
N LYS A 346 -4.04 -26.33 -8.72
CA LYS A 346 -5.22 -26.61 -7.89
C LYS A 346 -4.90 -26.39 -6.40
N GLY A 347 -5.84 -25.87 -5.63
CA GLY A 347 -5.68 -25.60 -4.20
C GLY A 347 -5.08 -24.22 -3.89
N TYR A 348 -5.14 -23.31 -4.87
CA TYR A 348 -4.80 -21.89 -4.73
C TYR A 348 -5.97 -21.00 -5.17
N GLU A 349 -7.18 -21.55 -5.29
CA GLU A 349 -8.35 -20.80 -5.72
C GLU A 349 -8.56 -19.56 -4.82
N GLY A 350 -8.71 -18.39 -5.45
CA GLY A 350 -8.73 -17.07 -4.79
C GLY A 350 -7.36 -16.38 -4.70
N SER A 351 -6.27 -17.07 -5.06
CA SER A 351 -4.90 -16.52 -5.15
C SER A 351 -4.06 -17.26 -6.22
N GLN A 352 -4.73 -17.84 -7.22
CA GLN A 352 -4.11 -18.66 -8.27
C GLN A 352 -3.21 -17.83 -9.20
N ASP A 353 -3.58 -16.58 -9.41
CA ASP A 353 -2.82 -15.54 -10.11
C ASP A 353 -1.58 -15.13 -9.30
N TYR A 354 -1.72 -14.98 -7.99
CA TYR A 354 -0.60 -14.68 -7.10
C TYR A 354 0.41 -15.82 -7.04
N ASP A 355 -0.07 -17.06 -6.98
CA ASP A 355 0.77 -18.25 -7.11
C ASP A 355 1.52 -18.29 -8.45
N LEU A 356 0.84 -17.98 -9.55
CA LEU A 356 1.44 -17.98 -10.88
C LEU A 356 2.52 -16.91 -10.99
N VAL A 357 2.24 -15.66 -10.62
CA VAL A 357 3.19 -14.55 -10.76
C VAL A 357 4.43 -14.77 -9.89
N LEU A 358 4.28 -15.32 -8.68
CA LEU A 358 5.42 -15.68 -7.83
C LEU A 358 6.32 -16.73 -8.50
N ARG A 359 5.74 -17.72 -9.17
CA ARG A 359 6.50 -18.75 -9.90
C ARG A 359 7.14 -18.22 -11.19
N VAL A 360 6.44 -17.37 -11.94
CA VAL A 360 6.97 -16.77 -13.17
C VAL A 360 8.18 -15.89 -12.85
N THR A 361 8.07 -15.02 -11.84
CA THR A 361 9.14 -14.10 -11.42
C THR A 361 10.37 -14.82 -10.84
N GLU A 362 10.24 -16.10 -10.49
CA GLU A 362 11.37 -16.96 -10.10
C GLU A 362 12.13 -17.53 -11.31
N GLN A 363 11.55 -17.54 -12.52
CA GLN A 363 12.16 -18.10 -13.73
C GLN A 363 12.74 -17.05 -14.68
N ILE A 364 12.38 -15.77 -14.51
CA ILE A 364 12.72 -14.71 -15.45
C ILE A 364 13.62 -13.65 -14.82
N PRO A 365 14.46 -12.97 -15.62
CA PRO A 365 15.19 -11.78 -15.17
C PRO A 365 14.24 -10.65 -14.78
N ALA A 366 14.65 -9.81 -13.82
CA ALA A 366 13.84 -8.67 -13.36
C ALA A 366 13.60 -7.62 -14.47
N ASP A 367 14.56 -7.44 -15.38
CA ASP A 367 14.48 -6.55 -16.55
C ASP A 367 13.60 -7.10 -17.68
N HIS A 368 13.09 -8.33 -17.55
CA HIS A 368 12.06 -8.90 -18.44
C HIS A 368 10.63 -8.66 -17.92
N ILE A 369 10.48 -7.93 -16.81
CA ILE A 369 9.21 -7.55 -16.21
C ILE A 369 8.95 -6.07 -16.50
N TYR A 370 7.80 -5.76 -17.10
CA TYR A 370 7.48 -4.39 -17.52
C TYR A 370 6.12 -3.93 -17.01
N HIS A 371 6.06 -2.69 -16.54
CA HIS A 371 4.85 -2.03 -16.12
C HIS A 371 4.41 -0.99 -17.15
N ILE A 372 3.18 -1.11 -17.64
CA ILE A 372 2.52 -0.08 -18.43
C ILE A 372 1.72 0.82 -17.48
N ASP A 373 2.16 2.05 -17.31
CA ASP A 373 1.58 3.11 -16.46
C ASP A 373 0.26 3.69 -17.00
N ARG A 374 -0.60 2.81 -17.54
CA ARG A 374 -1.91 3.13 -18.08
C ARG A 374 -2.93 2.17 -17.51
N VAL A 375 -4.13 2.66 -17.24
CA VAL A 375 -5.24 1.82 -16.79
C VAL A 375 -5.72 0.96 -17.96
N LEU A 376 -5.32 -0.31 -17.98
CA LEU A 376 -5.67 -1.27 -19.05
C LEU A 376 -6.62 -2.37 -18.59
N TYR A 377 -7.17 -2.25 -17.37
CA TYR A 377 -8.11 -3.21 -16.80
C TYR A 377 -9.15 -2.50 -15.92
N HIS A 378 -10.43 -2.86 -16.09
CA HIS A 378 -11.54 -2.31 -15.32
C HIS A 378 -12.23 -3.42 -14.52
N TRP A 379 -12.00 -3.42 -13.20
CA TRP A 379 -12.51 -4.44 -12.29
C TRP A 379 -13.95 -4.14 -11.89
N ARG A 380 -14.90 -5.00 -12.24
CA ARG A 380 -16.32 -4.73 -12.00
C ARG A 380 -16.70 -4.96 -10.54
N THR A 381 -17.29 -3.94 -9.93
CA THR A 381 -17.88 -4.03 -8.59
C THR A 381 -19.39 -4.29 -8.68
N ILE A 382 -19.79 -5.55 -8.49
CA ILE A 382 -21.20 -5.99 -8.41
C ILE A 382 -21.43 -6.88 -7.19
N PRO A 383 -22.64 -6.94 -6.61
CA PRO A 383 -22.93 -7.79 -5.46
C PRO A 383 -22.52 -9.26 -5.69
N GLY A 384 -21.56 -9.75 -4.90
CA GLY A 384 -21.01 -11.11 -5.03
C GLY A 384 -19.66 -11.18 -5.74
N SER A 385 -19.20 -10.10 -6.40
CA SER A 385 -17.85 -9.98 -6.93
C SER A 385 -16.83 -9.83 -5.79
N THR A 386 -15.63 -10.39 -5.98
CA THR A 386 -14.48 -10.22 -5.08
C THR A 386 -14.13 -8.74 -4.92
N ALA A 387 -14.35 -7.91 -5.95
CA ALA A 387 -14.13 -6.47 -5.91
C ALA A 387 -15.12 -5.71 -5.00
N SER A 388 -16.29 -6.30 -4.70
CA SER A 388 -17.36 -5.70 -3.88
C SER A 388 -17.37 -6.16 -2.41
N ASN A 389 -16.76 -7.31 -2.11
CA ASN A 389 -16.88 -7.99 -0.82
C ASN A 389 -15.53 -8.07 -0.09
N GLY A 390 -15.36 -7.22 0.93
CA GLY A 390 -14.33 -7.39 1.97
C GLY A 390 -14.58 -8.60 2.90
N GLU A 391 -15.71 -9.29 2.75
CA GLU A 391 -15.94 -10.62 3.34
C GLU A 391 -15.36 -11.71 2.42
N ALA A 392 -14.04 -11.72 2.25
CA ALA A 392 -13.38 -12.87 1.68
C ALA A 392 -13.73 -14.10 2.56
N LYS A 393 -14.27 -15.15 1.94
CA LYS A 393 -14.47 -16.44 2.63
C LYS A 393 -13.11 -16.86 3.20
N SER A 394 -13.08 -17.44 4.41
CA SER A 394 -11.82 -17.70 5.14
C SER A 394 -10.73 -18.40 4.31
N TYR A 395 -11.12 -19.23 3.33
CA TYR A 395 -10.21 -19.94 2.45
C TYR A 395 -9.35 -19.05 1.52
N ILE A 396 -9.77 -17.81 1.21
CA ILE A 396 -8.98 -16.90 0.34
C ILE A 396 -7.74 -16.40 1.08
N TYR A 397 -7.84 -16.21 2.40
CA TYR A 397 -6.68 -15.86 3.22
C TYR A 397 -5.68 -17.02 3.27
N ASP A 398 -6.19 -18.25 3.38
CA ASP A 398 -5.38 -19.46 3.43
C ASP A 398 -4.63 -19.71 2.11
N SER A 399 -5.26 -19.44 0.95
CA SER A 399 -4.63 -19.68 -0.36
C SER A 399 -3.47 -18.72 -0.67
N GLY A 400 -3.59 -17.44 -0.33
CA GLY A 400 -2.49 -16.48 -0.50
C GLY A 400 -1.33 -16.70 0.47
N VAL A 401 -1.62 -17.00 1.75
CA VAL A 401 -0.58 -17.41 2.72
C VAL A 401 0.15 -18.66 2.21
N LYS A 402 -0.58 -19.62 1.65
CA LYS A 402 0.00 -20.83 1.04
C LYS A 402 0.86 -20.51 -0.19
N ALA A 403 0.41 -19.63 -1.09
CA ALA A 403 1.19 -19.22 -2.26
C ALA A 403 2.55 -18.62 -1.85
N LEU A 404 2.54 -17.71 -0.87
CA LEU A 404 3.75 -17.08 -0.36
C LEU A 404 4.63 -18.04 0.44
N THR A 405 4.04 -18.90 1.28
CA THR A 405 4.79 -19.92 2.02
C THR A 405 5.53 -20.86 1.07
N ASP A 406 4.85 -21.31 0.00
CA ASP A 406 5.49 -22.10 -1.04
C ASP A 406 6.58 -21.33 -1.78
N ALA A 407 6.40 -20.02 -2.02
CA ALA A 407 7.41 -19.18 -2.65
C ALA A 407 8.66 -19.08 -1.76
N LEU A 408 8.51 -18.87 -0.45
CA LEU A 408 9.62 -18.93 0.49
C LEU A 408 10.36 -20.28 0.40
N PHE A 409 9.61 -21.38 0.38
CA PHE A 409 10.17 -22.72 0.25
C PHE A 409 10.95 -22.91 -1.06
N ARG A 410 10.39 -22.55 -2.22
CA ARG A 410 11.04 -22.67 -3.53
C ARG A 410 12.29 -21.79 -3.64
N ARG A 411 12.27 -20.61 -3.01
CA ARG A 411 13.39 -19.67 -2.97
C ARG A 411 14.44 -20.03 -1.92
N ASN A 412 14.23 -21.11 -1.15
CA ASN A 412 15.08 -21.51 -0.02
C ASN A 412 15.26 -20.38 1.01
N ILE A 413 14.19 -19.63 1.27
CA ILE A 413 14.14 -18.55 2.25
C ILE A 413 13.43 -19.08 3.50
N LYS A 414 14.05 -18.89 4.66
CA LYS A 414 13.45 -19.22 5.95
C LYS A 414 12.65 -18.03 6.46
N GLY A 415 11.41 -18.28 6.85
CA GLY A 415 10.52 -17.26 7.37
C GLY A 415 9.10 -17.78 7.55
N SER A 416 8.20 -16.88 7.93
CA SER A 416 6.78 -17.17 8.10
C SER A 416 5.92 -16.10 7.42
N VAL A 417 4.74 -16.50 7.01
CA VAL A 417 3.76 -15.64 6.35
C VAL A 417 2.47 -15.65 7.17
N ARG A 418 1.88 -14.48 7.36
CA ARG A 418 0.59 -14.30 8.03
C ARG A 418 -0.33 -13.42 7.20
N PRO A 419 -1.66 -13.58 7.30
CA PRO A 419 -2.58 -12.58 6.77
C PRO A 419 -2.31 -11.23 7.42
N GLY A 420 -2.28 -10.16 6.61
CA GLY A 420 -2.10 -8.81 7.08
C GLY A 420 -3.41 -8.18 7.58
N ARG A 421 -3.32 -6.90 7.98
CA ARG A 421 -4.46 -6.14 8.52
C ARG A 421 -5.60 -5.89 7.53
N ILE A 422 -5.35 -6.03 6.23
CA ILE A 422 -6.31 -5.85 5.15
C ILE A 422 -6.37 -7.14 4.33
N SER A 423 -7.56 -7.52 3.87
CA SER A 423 -7.73 -8.65 2.95
C SER A 423 -6.91 -8.48 1.67
N GLY A 424 -6.22 -9.54 1.26
CA GLY A 424 -5.30 -9.54 0.12
C GLY A 424 -3.90 -8.98 0.42
N PHE A 425 -3.63 -8.58 1.67
CA PHE A 425 -2.31 -8.14 2.13
C PHE A 425 -1.74 -9.14 3.12
N TYR A 426 -0.41 -9.25 3.17
CA TYR A 426 0.30 -10.27 3.93
C TYR A 426 1.47 -9.66 4.70
N GLU A 427 1.73 -10.21 5.88
CA GLU A 427 2.89 -9.89 6.70
C GLU A 427 3.89 -11.04 6.57
N ILE A 428 5.14 -10.69 6.27
CA ILE A 428 6.23 -11.63 6.06
C ILE A 428 7.30 -11.35 7.10
N THR A 429 7.71 -12.38 7.81
CA THR A 429 8.83 -12.30 8.75
C THR A 429 9.90 -13.27 8.28
N TYR A 430 11.07 -12.75 7.93
CA TYR A 430 12.22 -13.57 7.56
C TYR A 430 13.03 -13.96 8.79
N ASP A 431 13.54 -15.19 8.80
CA ASP A 431 14.45 -15.62 9.87
C ASP A 431 15.81 -14.95 9.68
N VAL A 432 16.38 -14.44 10.76
CA VAL A 432 17.78 -13.98 10.78
C VAL A 432 18.68 -15.22 10.80
N LEU A 433 19.46 -15.41 9.72
CA LEU A 433 20.30 -16.60 9.57
C LEU A 433 21.51 -16.60 10.50
N GLN A 434 22.06 -15.41 10.75
CA GLN A 434 23.20 -15.17 11.64
C GLN A 434 22.98 -13.84 12.36
N GLU A 435 23.17 -13.82 13.67
CA GLU A 435 23.17 -12.59 14.46
C GLU A 435 24.51 -11.85 14.24
N ASP A 436 24.74 -11.32 13.04
CA ASP A 436 25.92 -10.53 12.74
C ASP A 436 25.92 -9.19 13.49
N LEU A 437 27.11 -8.64 13.76
CA LEU A 437 27.24 -7.40 14.53
C LEU A 437 26.60 -6.21 13.78
N VAL A 438 25.73 -5.49 14.48
CA VAL A 438 25.18 -4.19 14.05
C VAL A 438 25.93 -3.06 14.78
N SER A 439 26.52 -2.13 14.03
CA SER A 439 27.09 -0.90 14.60
C SER A 439 26.06 0.22 14.50
N VAL A 440 25.50 0.60 15.65
CA VAL A 440 24.55 1.72 15.77
C VAL A 440 25.33 3.03 15.88
N ILE A 441 25.23 3.89 14.88
CA ILE A 441 25.98 5.15 14.77
C ILE A 441 25.04 6.32 15.07
N ILE A 442 25.33 7.05 16.16
CA ILE A 442 24.47 8.12 16.67
C ILE A 442 25.26 9.43 16.77
N PRO A 443 25.05 10.40 15.87
CA PRO A 443 25.64 11.74 16.00
C PRO A 443 24.93 12.57 17.07
N THR A 444 25.70 13.30 17.87
CA THR A 444 25.14 14.16 18.93
C THR A 444 26.03 15.37 19.22
N LYS A 445 25.44 16.44 19.75
CA LYS A 445 26.15 17.58 20.33
C LYS A 445 25.30 18.22 21.43
N ASN A 446 25.74 18.14 22.68
CA ASN A 446 25.03 18.71 23.85
C ASN A 446 23.55 18.27 23.98
N GLY A 447 23.19 17.08 23.46
CA GLY A 447 21.82 16.57 23.44
C GLY A 447 21.54 15.56 24.55
N TYR A 448 21.74 15.94 25.83
CA TYR A 448 21.66 15.01 26.96
C TYR A 448 20.34 14.24 27.04
N GLU A 449 19.20 14.94 27.08
CA GLU A 449 17.88 14.32 27.25
C GLU A 449 17.49 13.43 26.06
N ASP A 450 17.74 13.93 24.85
CA ASP A 450 17.44 13.20 23.61
C ASP A 450 18.31 11.94 23.52
N LEU A 451 19.64 12.08 23.67
CA LEU A 451 20.55 10.94 23.60
C LEU A 451 20.26 9.91 24.68
N LYS A 452 19.96 10.36 25.91
CA LYS A 452 19.62 9.46 27.01
C LYS A 452 18.36 8.65 26.68
N THR A 453 17.31 9.31 26.19
CA THR A 453 16.07 8.64 25.78
C THR A 453 16.32 7.62 24.67
N CYS A 454 17.12 8.00 23.66
CA CYS A 454 17.50 7.13 22.56
C CYS A 454 18.26 5.89 23.05
N VAL A 455 19.39 6.08 23.75
CA VAL A 455 20.26 4.97 24.17
C VAL A 455 19.59 4.09 25.23
N ASP A 456 18.89 4.67 26.21
CA ASP A 456 18.13 3.89 27.20
C ASP A 456 17.09 3.01 26.50
N SER A 457 16.32 3.57 25.55
CA SER A 457 15.31 2.78 24.82
C SER A 457 15.92 1.62 24.02
N ILE A 458 17.12 1.80 23.44
CA ILE A 458 17.83 0.72 22.76
C ILE A 458 18.20 -0.38 23.75
N ILE A 459 18.79 -0.02 24.89
CA ILE A 459 19.25 -0.97 25.92
C ILE A 459 18.07 -1.72 26.54
N GLU A 460 16.98 -1.02 26.83
CA GLU A 460 15.85 -1.55 27.59
C GLU A 460 14.88 -2.37 26.74
N LYS A 461 14.68 -2.00 25.46
CA LYS A 461 13.62 -2.56 24.63
C LYS A 461 14.10 -3.50 23.52
N THR A 462 15.32 -3.34 23.02
CA THR A 462 15.77 -4.09 21.82
C THR A 462 16.02 -5.56 22.12
N SER A 463 15.42 -6.46 21.33
CA SER A 463 15.60 -7.92 21.46
C SER A 463 16.86 -8.44 20.77
N TYR A 464 17.30 -7.79 19.68
CA TYR A 464 18.53 -8.17 18.96
C TYR A 464 19.75 -7.99 19.84
N SER A 465 20.58 -9.03 19.97
CA SER A 465 21.61 -9.08 21.01
C SER A 465 22.98 -8.55 20.57
N ASN A 466 23.33 -8.75 19.29
CA ASN A 466 24.68 -8.51 18.79
C ASN A 466 24.83 -7.11 18.17
N TYR A 467 24.87 -6.08 19.02
CA TYR A 467 25.11 -4.70 18.59
C TYR A 467 26.16 -3.99 19.44
N GLU A 468 26.81 -3.01 18.82
CA GLU A 468 27.61 -1.96 19.47
C GLU A 468 27.01 -0.58 19.18
N ILE A 469 27.21 0.37 20.08
CA ILE A 469 26.77 1.76 19.95
C ILE A 469 27.98 2.66 19.83
N ILE A 470 28.02 3.46 18.78
CA ILE A 470 29.06 4.42 18.47
C ILE A 470 28.45 5.81 18.51
N ILE A 471 28.81 6.57 19.54
CA ILE A 471 28.45 7.97 19.65
C ILE A 471 29.46 8.80 18.87
N ALA A 472 28.97 9.47 17.84
CA ALA A 472 29.73 10.45 17.07
C ALA A 472 29.55 11.83 17.72
N ASP A 473 30.35 12.11 18.75
CA ASP A 473 30.25 13.34 19.53
C ASP A 473 30.84 14.52 18.74
N ASN A 474 29.99 15.43 18.27
CA ASN A 474 30.40 16.60 17.49
C ASN A 474 30.87 17.78 18.38
N GLY A 475 31.71 17.47 19.35
CA GLY A 475 32.30 18.43 20.29
C GLY A 475 31.30 18.90 21.35
N SER A 476 30.71 17.96 22.11
CA SER A 476 29.89 18.29 23.27
C SER A 476 30.72 18.96 24.37
N THR A 477 30.24 20.09 24.86
CA THR A 477 30.86 20.90 25.92
C THR A 477 30.09 20.82 27.24
N ASP A 478 28.87 20.28 27.24
CA ASP A 478 28.09 20.07 28.46
C ASP A 478 28.73 18.97 29.33
N PRO A 479 29.14 19.25 30.58
CA PRO A 479 29.69 18.25 31.49
C PRO A 479 28.78 17.03 31.69
N LYS A 480 27.45 17.21 31.64
CA LYS A 480 26.49 16.11 31.77
C LYS A 480 26.62 15.05 30.67
N MET A 481 27.06 15.44 29.48
CA MET A 481 27.31 14.49 28.39
C MET A 481 28.47 13.55 28.73
N GLN A 482 29.53 14.08 29.34
CA GLN A 482 30.69 13.28 29.73
C GLN A 482 30.35 12.30 30.85
N GLU A 483 29.51 12.73 31.81
CA GLU A 483 28.95 11.84 32.84
C GLU A 483 28.09 10.73 32.21
N LEU A 484 27.21 11.07 31.27
CA LEU A 484 26.37 10.12 30.54
C LEU A 484 27.20 9.10 29.74
N PHE A 485 28.25 9.56 29.05
CA PHE A 485 29.16 8.68 28.33
C PHE A 485 29.89 7.71 29.26
N ALA A 486 30.34 8.18 30.43
CA ALA A 486 30.98 7.34 31.42
C ALA A 486 30.03 6.28 31.99
N GLU A 487 28.76 6.65 32.24
CA GLU A 487 27.70 5.72 32.66
C GLU A 487 27.50 4.60 31.64
N TYR A 488 27.27 4.95 30.36
CA TYR A 488 27.08 3.94 29.32
C TYR A 488 28.35 3.13 29.04
N LYS A 489 29.54 3.74 29.13
CA LYS A 489 30.80 2.99 29.00
C LYS A 489 30.94 1.96 30.12
N HIS A 490 30.53 2.28 31.34
CA HIS A 490 30.51 1.33 32.45
C HIS A 490 29.48 0.21 32.23
N GLN A 491 28.28 0.54 31.75
CA GLN A 491 27.19 -0.41 31.53
C GLN A 491 27.45 -1.37 30.35
N LEU A 492 27.89 -0.85 29.21
CA LEU A 492 28.03 -1.57 27.94
C LEU A 492 29.46 -2.00 27.63
N LYS A 493 30.46 -1.54 28.40
CA LYS A 493 31.88 -1.88 28.26
C LYS A 493 32.40 -1.58 26.86
N ASP A 494 32.95 -2.56 26.17
CA ASP A 494 33.54 -2.39 24.84
C ASP A 494 32.49 -2.19 23.74
N ARG A 495 31.22 -2.49 24.02
CA ARG A 495 30.10 -2.27 23.08
C ARG A 495 29.63 -0.82 23.01
N PHE A 496 30.19 0.09 23.83
CA PHE A 496 29.90 1.51 23.76
C PHE A 496 31.18 2.29 23.46
N ILE A 497 31.18 2.98 22.33
CA ILE A 497 32.32 3.71 21.78
C ILE A 497 31.90 5.16 21.64
N VAL A 498 32.75 6.08 22.09
CA VAL A 498 32.58 7.51 21.87
C VAL A 498 33.73 7.98 21.00
N GLU A 499 33.42 8.49 19.82
CA GLU A 499 34.37 9.11 18.91
C GLU A 499 34.15 10.62 18.93
N LEU A 500 35.15 11.36 19.38
CA LEU A 500 35.14 12.82 19.36
C LEU A 500 35.44 13.34 17.94
N ILE A 501 34.45 13.98 17.33
CA ILE A 501 34.52 14.54 15.97
C ILE A 501 34.24 16.05 16.06
N ASP A 502 35.18 16.80 16.63
CA ASP A 502 35.05 18.26 16.81
C ASP A 502 35.36 19.02 15.52
N ILE A 503 34.37 19.09 14.64
CA ILE A 503 34.39 19.80 13.36
C ILE A 503 33.13 20.65 13.21
N PRO A 504 33.09 21.65 12.30
CA PRO A 504 31.85 22.31 11.91
C PRO A 504 30.78 21.27 11.51
N PHE A 505 29.53 21.50 11.92
CA PHE A 505 28.46 20.53 11.73
C PHE A 505 28.29 20.17 10.25
N ASN A 506 28.49 18.90 9.94
CA ASN A 506 28.25 18.29 8.64
C ASN A 506 27.85 16.83 8.92
N TYR A 507 26.56 16.54 8.79
CA TYR A 507 25.98 15.25 9.15
C TYR A 507 26.66 14.11 8.38
N SER A 508 26.85 14.28 7.07
CA SER A 508 27.48 13.30 6.19
C SER A 508 28.91 12.99 6.62
N ARG A 509 29.73 14.02 6.87
CA ARG A 509 31.12 13.85 7.29
C ARG A 509 31.24 13.24 8.69
N ILE A 510 30.40 13.66 9.64
CA ILE A 510 30.38 13.10 11.00
C ILE A 510 30.08 11.60 10.93
N ASN A 511 29.04 11.20 10.21
CA ASN A 511 28.67 9.80 10.05
C ASN A 511 29.74 8.99 9.29
N ASN A 512 30.35 9.54 8.24
CA ASN A 512 31.46 8.89 7.52
C ASN A 512 32.67 8.64 8.43
N LEU A 513 33.01 9.58 9.31
CA LEU A 513 34.13 9.42 10.25
C LEU A 513 33.81 8.40 11.34
N ALA A 514 32.59 8.40 11.86
CA ALA A 514 32.13 7.42 12.84
C ALA A 514 32.05 6.00 12.26
N ALA A 515 31.59 5.86 11.01
CA ALA A 515 31.53 4.57 10.31
C ALA A 515 32.91 3.91 10.14
N LYS A 516 34.01 4.68 10.11
CA LYS A 516 35.38 4.12 10.10
C LYS A 516 35.79 3.46 11.41
N LYS A 517 35.04 3.67 12.49
CA LYS A 517 35.25 3.04 13.80
C LYS A 517 34.34 1.84 14.03
N ALA A 518 33.36 1.64 13.15
CA ALA A 518 32.40 0.56 13.23
C ALA A 518 33.01 -0.78 12.81
N ASN A 519 32.67 -1.83 13.56
CA ASN A 519 33.11 -3.20 13.32
C ASN A 519 31.99 -4.10 12.77
N GLY A 520 30.76 -3.59 12.72
CA GLY A 520 29.57 -4.31 12.33
C GLY A 520 29.56 -4.67 10.85
N LYS A 521 28.93 -5.81 10.54
CA LYS A 521 28.57 -6.17 9.17
C LYS A 521 27.51 -5.21 8.63
N TYR A 522 26.64 -4.72 9.52
CA TYR A 522 25.62 -3.74 9.22
C TYR A 522 25.91 -2.43 9.96
N PHE A 523 25.81 -1.31 9.25
CA PHE A 523 25.78 0.02 9.85
C PHE A 523 24.33 0.44 9.99
N LEU A 524 23.96 0.89 11.19
CA LEU A 524 22.66 1.47 11.47
C LEU A 524 22.85 2.95 11.83
N PHE A 525 22.51 3.84 10.91
CA PHE A 525 22.49 5.28 11.16
C PHE A 525 21.20 5.64 11.89
N LEU A 526 21.33 6.29 13.04
CA LEU A 526 20.21 6.59 13.92
C LEU A 526 20.35 8.01 14.48
N ASN A 527 19.29 8.81 14.38
CA ASN A 527 19.28 10.12 15.01
C ASN A 527 19.17 10.00 16.54
N ASN A 528 19.79 10.95 17.25
CA ASN A 528 19.82 10.94 18.71
C ASN A 528 18.48 11.27 19.38
N ASP A 529 17.49 11.76 18.63
CA ASP A 529 16.15 12.11 19.09
C ASP A 529 15.11 11.06 18.65
N THR A 530 15.46 9.78 18.79
CA THR A 530 14.59 8.63 18.53
C THR A 530 14.27 7.86 19.81
N GLU A 531 13.19 7.09 19.79
CA GLU A 531 12.84 6.15 20.87
C GLU A 531 12.27 4.86 20.28
N VAL A 532 12.80 3.71 20.71
CA VAL A 532 12.32 2.39 20.27
C VAL A 532 10.86 2.17 20.71
N ILE A 533 10.01 1.71 19.79
CA ILE A 533 8.64 1.28 20.10
C ILE A 533 8.57 -0.25 20.13
N GLU A 534 8.91 -0.89 19.02
CA GLU A 534 8.81 -2.35 18.88
C GLU A 534 10.12 -3.04 19.26
N PRO A 535 10.13 -4.03 20.18
CA PRO A 535 11.36 -4.71 20.62
C PRO A 535 12.18 -5.36 19.50
N ASP A 536 11.50 -5.93 18.51
CA ASP A 536 12.10 -6.67 17.40
C ASP A 536 12.53 -5.79 16.22
N TRP A 537 12.49 -4.46 16.34
CA TRP A 537 12.78 -3.52 15.26
C TRP A 537 14.12 -3.80 14.56
N MET A 538 15.20 -4.02 15.33
CA MET A 538 16.53 -4.28 14.78
C MET A 538 16.60 -5.66 14.11
N THR A 539 15.94 -6.67 14.70
CA THR A 539 15.80 -8.01 14.11
C THR A 539 15.08 -7.93 12.77
N ALA A 540 13.98 -7.17 12.69
CA ALA A 540 13.24 -6.94 11.46
C ALA A 540 14.13 -6.30 10.39
N MET A 541 14.92 -5.29 10.75
CA MET A 541 15.85 -4.65 9.80
C MET A 541 16.95 -5.60 9.32
N VAL A 542 17.56 -6.38 10.22
CA VAL A 542 18.59 -7.39 9.87
C VAL A 542 18.01 -8.49 8.97
N SER A 543 16.76 -8.90 9.20
CA SER A 543 16.09 -9.93 8.41
C SER A 543 15.99 -9.58 6.92
N TYR A 544 15.92 -8.30 6.60
CA TYR A 544 16.01 -7.75 5.25
C TYR A 544 17.45 -7.52 4.80
N ALA A 545 18.25 -6.85 5.64
CA ALA A 545 19.61 -6.45 5.30
C ALA A 545 20.54 -7.64 4.99
N GLN A 546 20.22 -8.86 5.43
CA GLN A 546 20.99 -10.06 5.07
C GLN A 546 20.89 -10.45 3.59
N PHE A 547 19.85 -10.04 2.86
CA PHE A 547 19.67 -10.43 1.48
C PHE A 547 20.59 -9.63 0.55
N ASP A 548 21.24 -10.29 -0.40
CA ASP A 548 22.09 -9.62 -1.39
C ASP A 548 21.33 -8.64 -2.26
N ARG A 549 20.07 -8.88 -2.59
CA ARG A 549 19.26 -7.92 -3.34
C ARG A 549 18.93 -6.63 -2.58
N ILE A 550 19.14 -6.56 -1.26
CA ILE A 550 18.75 -5.43 -0.41
C ILE A 550 19.97 -4.55 -0.09
N GLY A 551 19.77 -3.24 -0.23
CA GLY A 551 20.75 -2.19 0.03
C GLY A 551 20.50 -1.51 1.37
N CYS A 552 19.60 -0.52 1.38
CA CYS A 552 19.18 0.20 2.59
C CYS A 552 17.84 -0.31 3.11
N VAL A 553 17.73 -0.46 4.44
CA VAL A 553 16.50 -0.82 5.15
C VAL A 553 16.09 0.36 6.04
N GLY A 554 14.90 0.91 5.83
CA GLY A 554 14.35 2.02 6.62
C GLY A 554 13.28 1.55 7.60
N ALA A 555 13.28 2.14 8.80
CA ALA A 555 12.25 1.90 9.79
C ALA A 555 10.97 2.70 9.51
N LYS A 556 9.85 2.32 10.13
CA LYS A 556 8.67 3.16 10.27
C LYS A 556 8.81 4.09 11.45
N LEU A 557 8.73 5.39 11.17
CA LEU A 557 8.89 6.41 12.20
C LEU A 557 7.57 7.12 12.45
N PHE A 558 7.28 7.36 13.72
CA PHE A 558 6.14 8.15 14.16
C PHE A 558 6.58 9.45 14.81
N TYR A 559 5.76 10.48 14.65
CA TYR A 559 5.77 11.64 15.53
C TYR A 559 5.22 11.27 16.91
N PRO A 560 5.48 12.09 17.95
CA PRO A 560 4.96 11.86 19.30
C PRO A 560 3.43 11.90 19.43
N ASP A 561 2.72 12.30 18.38
CA ASP A 561 1.25 12.31 18.32
C ASP A 561 0.67 11.10 17.56
N ASP A 562 1.44 10.02 17.44
CA ASP A 562 1.07 8.76 16.75
C ASP A 562 0.71 8.96 15.28
N THR A 563 1.26 10.00 14.65
CA THR A 563 1.16 10.19 13.20
C THR A 563 2.45 9.75 12.50
N THR A 564 2.31 9.20 11.31
CA THR A 564 3.43 8.70 10.50
C THR A 564 4.35 9.84 10.14
N GLN A 565 5.65 9.70 10.42
CA GLN A 565 6.71 10.64 10.07
C GLN A 565 7.51 10.13 8.85
N HIS A 566 7.78 8.83 8.81
CA HIS A 566 8.46 8.20 7.68
C HIS A 566 7.86 6.83 7.36
N ALA A 567 7.54 6.63 6.09
CA ALA A 567 7.11 5.37 5.50
C ALA A 567 7.71 5.17 4.10
N GLY A 568 8.99 5.53 3.94
CA GLY A 568 9.66 5.70 2.64
C GLY A 568 9.82 7.16 2.21
N VAL A 569 10.71 7.40 1.25
CA VAL A 569 10.92 8.69 0.58
C VAL A 569 10.68 8.53 -0.91
N LEU A 570 9.86 9.43 -1.47
CA LEU A 570 9.54 9.52 -2.89
C LEU A 570 10.35 10.63 -3.54
N LEU A 571 10.86 10.39 -4.74
CA LEU A 571 11.63 11.37 -5.50
C LEU A 571 10.69 12.30 -6.28
N GLY A 572 11.17 13.50 -6.60
CA GLY A 572 10.41 14.54 -7.31
C GLY A 572 9.47 15.37 -6.42
N ILE A 573 9.01 14.83 -5.28
CA ILE A 573 8.17 15.56 -4.33
C ILE A 573 8.90 16.81 -3.83
N GLY A 574 8.26 17.97 -3.91
CA GLY A 574 8.86 19.24 -3.48
C GLY A 574 10.09 19.67 -4.30
N GLY A 575 10.29 19.09 -5.49
CA GLY A 575 11.37 19.41 -6.42
C GLY A 575 12.64 18.57 -6.27
N VAL A 576 12.72 17.70 -5.25
CA VAL A 576 13.83 16.73 -5.06
C VAL A 576 13.31 15.43 -4.49
N ALA A 577 12.83 15.46 -3.24
CA ALA A 577 12.37 14.27 -2.52
C ALA A 577 11.48 14.67 -1.34
N GLY A 578 10.55 13.78 -0.95
CA GLY A 578 9.65 13.97 0.19
C GLY A 578 9.17 12.66 0.80
N HIS A 579 8.81 12.70 2.08
CA HIS A 579 8.34 11.51 2.81
C HIS A 579 6.97 11.05 2.29
N ALA A 580 6.85 9.74 2.02
CA ALA A 580 5.59 9.11 1.67
C ALA A 580 4.63 9.07 2.87
N LEU A 581 3.33 9.33 2.62
CA LEU A 581 2.24 9.11 3.59
C LEU A 581 2.48 9.76 4.96
N ASN A 582 3.05 10.98 4.95
CA ASN A 582 3.34 11.74 6.16
C ASN A 582 2.05 12.27 6.83
N ASN A 583 2.03 12.30 8.16
CA ASN A 583 0.93 12.74 9.03
C ASN A 583 -0.32 11.85 9.03
N TYR A 584 -0.21 10.61 8.57
CA TYR A 584 -1.30 9.63 8.68
C TYR A 584 -1.34 9.02 10.07
N ASP A 585 -2.55 8.84 10.61
CA ASP A 585 -2.77 8.15 11.89
C ASP A 585 -2.12 6.76 11.88
N ARG A 586 -1.52 6.34 12.99
CA ARG A 586 -0.84 5.04 13.14
C ARG A 586 -1.69 3.83 12.74
N THR A 587 -3.02 3.92 12.89
CA THR A 587 -3.94 2.85 12.49
C THR A 587 -4.26 2.83 11.00
N HIS A 588 -3.92 3.90 10.26
CA HIS A 588 -4.20 4.01 8.83
C HIS A 588 -3.37 3.00 8.02
N CYS A 589 -3.97 2.45 6.98
CA CYS A 589 -3.31 1.44 6.15
C CYS A 589 -2.52 2.01 4.96
N GLY A 590 -2.78 3.27 4.60
CA GLY A 590 -2.07 3.97 3.54
C GLY A 590 -2.67 3.73 2.16
N TYR A 591 -2.00 4.26 1.14
CA TYR A 591 -2.33 3.98 -0.26
C TYR A 591 -2.06 2.50 -0.54
N PHE A 592 -3.10 1.73 -0.88
CA PHE A 592 -3.02 0.28 -1.14
C PHE A 592 -2.13 -0.47 -0.14
N GLY A 593 -2.40 -0.28 1.16
CA GLY A 593 -1.72 -1.04 2.23
C GLY A 593 -0.28 -0.63 2.55
N ARG A 594 0.31 0.36 1.86
CA ARG A 594 1.74 0.75 2.00
C ARG A 594 2.21 1.14 3.42
N LEU A 595 1.32 1.37 4.39
CA LEU A 595 1.71 1.60 5.81
C LEU A 595 1.76 0.33 6.65
N VAL A 596 1.29 -0.80 6.10
CA VAL A 596 1.10 -2.09 6.80
C VAL A 596 1.67 -3.27 6.01
N ILE A 597 2.49 -3.01 4.99
CA ILE A 597 3.32 -3.99 4.29
C ILE A 597 4.71 -3.40 4.07
N ASP A 598 5.66 -4.26 3.75
CA ASP A 598 7.00 -3.86 3.34
C ASP A 598 7.01 -3.38 1.88
N VAL A 599 7.72 -2.29 1.62
CA VAL A 599 7.63 -1.59 0.33
C VAL A 599 9.03 -1.22 -0.17
N ASN A 600 9.32 -1.51 -1.44
CA ASN A 600 10.51 -0.96 -2.06
C ASN A 600 10.29 0.52 -2.41
N TYR A 601 11.27 1.35 -2.07
CA TYR A 601 11.35 2.75 -2.43
C TYR A 601 12.76 3.06 -2.94
N LEU A 602 12.94 4.16 -3.67
CA LEU A 602 14.28 4.59 -4.03
C LEU A 602 15.08 5.07 -2.82
N ALA A 603 14.42 5.63 -1.80
CA ALA A 603 15.11 6.11 -0.61
C ALA A 603 14.32 5.88 0.70
N VAL A 604 15.10 5.76 1.78
CA VAL A 604 14.64 5.76 3.17
C VAL A 604 15.45 6.78 3.97
N THR A 605 14.97 7.20 5.14
CA THR A 605 15.65 8.26 5.90
C THR A 605 16.73 7.73 6.84
N ALA A 606 17.86 8.45 6.93
CA ALA A 606 18.92 8.14 7.89
C ALA A 606 18.56 8.48 9.36
N ALA A 607 17.34 8.94 9.64
CA ALA A 607 16.85 9.02 11.02
C ALA A 607 16.79 7.62 11.69
N CYS A 608 16.56 6.56 10.90
CA CYS A 608 16.80 5.16 11.27
C CYS A 608 16.94 4.32 10.00
N MET A 609 18.18 4.08 9.56
CA MET A 609 18.49 3.35 8.32
C MET A 609 19.64 2.37 8.52
N MET A 610 19.41 1.12 8.13
CA MET A 610 20.42 0.07 8.11
C MET A 610 20.97 -0.14 6.70
N VAL A 611 22.27 -0.34 6.57
CA VAL A 611 22.94 -0.67 5.31
C VAL A 611 24.09 -1.63 5.58
N LYS A 612 24.40 -2.52 4.64
CA LYS A 612 25.62 -3.35 4.74
C LYS A 612 26.85 -2.45 4.71
N ALA A 613 27.81 -2.72 5.60
CA ALA A 613 29.08 -2.02 5.61
C ALA A 613 29.81 -2.13 4.26
N ALA A 614 29.71 -3.28 3.59
CA ALA A 614 30.28 -3.51 2.27
C ALA A 614 29.69 -2.57 1.19
N ASP A 615 28.36 -2.44 1.13
CA ASP A 615 27.70 -1.58 0.15
C ASP A 615 27.93 -0.09 0.47
N PHE A 616 27.89 0.30 1.74
CA PHE A 616 28.24 1.66 2.19
C PHE A 616 29.67 2.05 1.76
N ASN A 617 30.62 1.15 1.95
CA ASN A 617 32.02 1.37 1.54
C ASN A 617 32.17 1.40 0.01
N ALA A 618 31.44 0.55 -0.73
CA ALA A 618 31.48 0.51 -2.18
C ALA A 618 31.04 1.83 -2.84
N VAL A 619 30.11 2.56 -2.21
CA VAL A 619 29.62 3.86 -2.68
C VAL A 619 30.34 5.06 -2.06
N ASN A 620 31.43 4.82 -1.31
CA ASN A 620 32.19 5.83 -0.56
C ASN A 620 31.37 6.61 0.48
N GLY A 621 30.39 5.96 1.12
CA GLY A 621 29.59 6.52 2.19
C GLY A 621 28.70 7.71 1.79
N PHE A 622 28.40 8.59 2.74
CA PHE A 622 27.62 9.81 2.49
C PHE A 622 28.42 10.84 1.66
N ASP A 623 27.75 11.57 0.78
CA ASP A 623 28.35 12.71 0.07
C ASP A 623 28.54 13.88 1.04
N GLU A 624 29.78 14.16 1.43
CA GLU A 624 30.10 15.21 2.41
C GLU A 624 29.76 16.62 1.94
N THR A 625 29.42 16.79 0.66
CA THR A 625 28.95 18.07 0.14
C THR A 625 27.45 18.30 0.40
N LEU A 626 26.70 17.25 0.74
CA LEU A 626 25.34 17.32 1.28
C LEU A 626 25.45 17.33 2.79
N GLU A 627 25.64 18.52 3.37
CA GLU A 627 25.99 18.69 4.78
C GLU A 627 24.84 18.30 5.71
N VAL A 628 23.59 18.52 5.28
CA VAL A 628 22.42 18.46 6.16
C VAL A 628 21.19 17.84 5.48
N ALA A 629 20.88 18.19 4.23
CA ALA A 629 19.69 17.67 3.54
C ALA A 629 20.05 16.68 2.43
N PHE A 630 19.15 15.73 2.17
CA PHE A 630 19.20 14.76 1.06
C PHE A 630 20.41 13.81 1.06
N ASN A 631 21.25 13.80 2.10
CA ASN A 631 22.39 12.89 2.20
C ASN A 631 21.98 11.42 2.26
N ASP A 632 20.85 11.13 2.91
CA ASP A 632 20.22 9.82 2.97
C ASP A 632 19.65 9.38 1.62
N VAL A 633 18.98 10.30 0.92
CA VAL A 633 18.49 10.09 -0.44
C VAL A 633 19.64 9.79 -1.41
N ASP A 634 20.71 10.59 -1.40
CA ASP A 634 21.90 10.35 -2.23
C ASP A 634 22.53 8.99 -1.93
N LEU A 635 22.67 8.62 -0.66
CA LEU A 635 23.23 7.33 -0.28
C LEU A 635 22.36 6.17 -0.80
N CYS A 636 21.04 6.24 -0.61
CA CYS A 636 20.11 5.23 -1.09
C CYS A 636 20.16 5.07 -2.62
N LEU A 637 20.26 6.17 -3.37
CA LEU A 637 20.38 6.13 -4.83
C LEU A 637 21.71 5.52 -5.30
N LYS A 638 22.84 5.87 -4.68
CA LYS A 638 24.12 5.24 -5.01
C LYS A 638 24.11 3.73 -4.73
N VAL A 639 23.49 3.32 -3.62
CA VAL A 639 23.34 1.90 -3.29
C VAL A 639 22.40 1.21 -4.29
N TYR A 640 21.34 1.90 -4.73
CA TYR A 640 20.45 1.41 -5.77
C TYR A 640 21.16 1.17 -7.11
N GLU A 641 22.08 2.06 -7.51
CA GLU A 641 22.92 1.89 -8.70
C GLU A 641 23.86 0.67 -8.64
N LEU A 642 24.07 0.07 -7.46
CA LEU A 642 24.76 -1.23 -7.34
C LEU A 642 23.85 -2.43 -7.65
N GLY A 643 22.59 -2.20 -8.07
CA GLY A 643 21.58 -3.24 -8.30
C GLY A 643 20.92 -3.74 -7.01
N ARG A 644 20.83 -2.88 -5.99
CA ARG A 644 20.28 -3.22 -4.67
C ARG A 644 18.97 -2.46 -4.44
N TYR A 645 17.89 -3.14 -4.08
CA TYR A 645 16.65 -2.50 -3.70
C TYR A 645 16.74 -1.93 -2.28
N ASN A 646 16.19 -0.74 -2.07
CA ASN A 646 15.95 -0.24 -0.72
C ASN A 646 14.54 -0.65 -0.28
N VAL A 647 14.36 -0.91 1.00
CA VAL A 647 13.09 -1.40 1.56
C VAL A 647 12.71 -0.63 2.81
N TYR A 648 11.46 -0.19 2.85
CA TYR A 648 10.80 0.28 4.05
C TYR A 648 10.23 -0.94 4.80
N ALA A 649 10.76 -1.20 5.98
CA ALA A 649 10.35 -2.30 6.85
C ALA A 649 9.29 -1.84 7.85
N HIS A 650 8.02 -2.11 7.56
CA HIS A 650 6.90 -1.53 8.30
C HIS A 650 6.81 -2.01 9.76
N GLN A 651 7.42 -3.16 10.08
CA GLN A 651 7.45 -3.75 11.42
C GLN A 651 8.52 -3.13 12.35
N ALA A 652 9.50 -2.40 11.80
CA ALA A 652 10.50 -1.71 12.59
C ALA A 652 9.97 -0.33 13.01
N GLU A 653 9.30 -0.23 14.16
CA GLU A 653 8.67 1.02 14.60
C GLU A 653 9.47 1.77 15.68
N LEU A 654 9.69 3.08 15.47
CA LEU A 654 10.30 3.99 16.43
C LEU A 654 9.57 5.34 16.44
N TYR A 655 9.67 6.08 17.54
CA TYR A 655 9.37 7.52 17.53
C TYR A 655 10.59 8.30 17.03
N HIS A 656 10.33 9.40 16.33
CA HIS A 656 11.31 10.41 15.96
C HIS A 656 10.76 11.78 16.36
N PHE A 657 11.44 12.46 17.29
CA PHE A 657 10.91 13.68 17.92
C PHE A 657 11.13 14.96 17.08
N GLU A 658 11.82 14.85 15.95
CA GLU A 658 12.12 15.81 14.88
C GLU A 658 12.34 17.29 15.30
N SER A 659 13.45 17.87 14.84
CA SER A 659 13.76 19.31 14.99
C SER A 659 13.95 19.80 16.44
N LYS A 660 14.00 18.91 17.44
CA LYS A 660 14.38 19.27 18.82
C LYS A 660 15.86 19.65 18.93
N SER A 661 16.73 18.94 18.20
CA SER A 661 18.18 19.17 18.21
C SER A 661 18.66 20.19 17.17
N ARG A 662 17.99 20.28 16.00
CA ARG A 662 18.44 21.06 14.82
C ARG A 662 17.80 22.46 14.66
N GLY A 663 16.55 22.64 15.09
CA GLY A 663 15.74 23.84 14.77
C GLY A 663 15.36 23.96 13.28
N TYR A 664 14.56 24.98 12.93
CA TYR A 664 14.02 25.16 11.57
C TYR A 664 15.02 25.80 10.59
N GLU A 665 14.73 25.75 9.28
CA GLU A 665 15.46 26.43 8.19
C GLU A 665 15.16 27.95 8.17
N ASP A 666 15.56 28.64 9.23
CA ASP A 666 15.09 29.99 9.57
C ASP A 666 16.11 31.11 9.34
N THR A 667 17.36 30.79 8.98
CA THR A 667 18.40 31.80 8.69
C THR A 667 18.75 31.86 7.19
N PRO A 668 19.20 33.02 6.68
CA PRO A 668 19.62 33.16 5.27
C PRO A 668 20.80 32.25 4.87
N GLU A 669 21.64 31.86 5.81
CA GLU A 669 22.74 30.92 5.58
C GLU A 669 22.22 29.49 5.39
N LYS A 670 21.34 29.04 6.29
CA LYS A 670 20.67 27.74 6.22
C LYS A 670 19.87 27.59 4.91
N GLN A 671 19.10 28.62 4.55
CA GLN A 671 18.35 28.66 3.29
C GLN A 671 19.25 28.61 2.05
N ARG A 672 20.38 29.33 2.04
CA ARG A 672 21.35 29.27 0.94
C ARG A 672 22.00 27.90 0.82
N ARG A 673 22.36 27.26 1.94
CA ARG A 673 22.88 25.88 1.96
C ARG A 673 21.84 24.92 1.38
N PHE A 674 20.61 24.95 1.90
CA PHE A 674 19.53 24.07 1.46
C PHE A 674 19.24 24.23 -0.05
N ALA A 675 19.20 25.47 -0.57
CA ALA A 675 19.06 25.71 -2.00
C ALA A 675 20.25 25.14 -2.82
N GLY A 676 21.46 25.19 -2.28
CA GLY A 676 22.64 24.56 -2.87
C GLY A 676 22.55 23.04 -2.90
N GLU A 677 22.06 22.41 -1.82
CA GLU A 677 21.84 20.96 -1.73
C GLU A 677 20.74 20.49 -2.69
N ILE A 678 19.64 21.26 -2.82
CA ILE A 678 18.61 21.02 -3.85
C ILE A 678 19.23 20.97 -5.24
N LYS A 679 20.02 22.00 -5.58
CA LYS A 679 20.65 22.09 -6.90
C LYS A 679 21.57 20.90 -7.17
N LYS A 680 22.36 20.47 -6.18
CA LYS A 680 23.23 19.29 -6.32
C LYS A 680 22.44 18.03 -6.63
N MET A 681 21.33 17.79 -5.93
CA MET A 681 20.48 16.64 -6.20
C MET A 681 19.86 16.71 -7.61
N GLN A 682 19.40 17.89 -8.03
CA GLN A 682 18.86 18.11 -9.38
C GLN A 682 19.90 17.92 -10.48
N ASP A 683 21.15 18.36 -10.24
CA ASP A 683 22.25 18.22 -11.19
C ASP A 683 22.75 16.76 -11.25
N LYS A 684 22.74 16.03 -10.13
CA LYS A 684 23.31 14.67 -10.00
C LYS A 684 22.31 13.57 -10.36
N TRP A 685 21.04 13.72 -9.96
CA TRP A 685 20.00 12.68 -10.08
C TRP A 685 18.76 13.13 -10.87
N PRO A 686 18.90 13.80 -12.04
CA PRO A 686 17.75 14.33 -12.76
C PRO A 686 16.77 13.25 -13.24
N SER A 687 17.27 12.06 -13.61
CA SER A 687 16.44 10.95 -14.08
C SER A 687 15.53 10.41 -12.98
N TYR A 688 16.08 10.09 -11.79
CA TYR A 688 15.30 9.58 -10.66
C TYR A 688 14.33 10.62 -10.08
N ILE A 689 14.70 11.90 -10.11
CA ILE A 689 13.79 12.99 -9.71
C ILE A 689 12.64 13.14 -10.70
N ALA A 690 12.92 12.98 -11.99
CA ALA A 690 11.92 13.04 -13.05
C ALA A 690 11.00 11.82 -13.03
N HIS A 691 11.53 10.63 -12.78
CA HIS A 691 10.80 9.36 -12.82
C HIS A 691 11.30 8.42 -11.71
N ASP A 692 10.46 8.19 -10.71
CA ASP A 692 10.71 7.27 -9.60
C ASP A 692 9.95 5.96 -9.90
N PRO A 693 10.64 4.82 -10.07
CA PRO A 693 10.00 3.56 -10.43
C PRO A 693 9.01 3.07 -9.36
N PHE A 694 9.11 3.56 -8.12
CA PHE A 694 8.19 3.20 -7.03
C PHE A 694 7.05 4.20 -6.82
N TYR A 695 6.97 5.25 -7.67
CA TYR A 695 5.95 6.28 -7.64
C TYR A 695 5.40 6.59 -9.04
N ASN A 696 4.21 6.08 -9.32
CA ASN A 696 3.54 6.20 -10.61
C ASN A 696 3.37 7.65 -11.07
N ASP A 697 3.66 7.92 -12.35
CA ASP A 697 3.63 9.28 -12.90
C ASP A 697 2.22 9.88 -13.00
N ASN A 698 1.16 9.07 -12.88
CA ASN A 698 -0.22 9.54 -12.79
C ASN A 698 -0.57 10.14 -11.41
N LEU A 699 0.37 10.08 -10.45
CA LEU A 699 0.25 10.66 -9.13
C LEU A 699 0.98 12.01 -9.03
N THR A 700 0.46 12.89 -8.19
CA THR A 700 0.98 14.26 -8.07
C THR A 700 2.30 14.33 -7.32
N LYS A 701 3.31 14.94 -7.96
CA LYS A 701 4.56 15.30 -7.28
C LYS A 701 4.42 16.61 -6.47
N GLU A 702 3.26 17.28 -6.54
CA GLU A 702 2.94 18.45 -5.74
C GLU A 702 2.35 18.05 -4.38
N GLY A 703 2.88 18.61 -3.30
CA GLY A 703 2.31 18.42 -1.95
C GLY A 703 3.15 17.51 -1.05
N ILE A 704 2.49 16.58 -0.35
CA ILE A 704 3.05 15.87 0.83
C ILE A 704 3.25 14.37 0.62
N GLY A 705 3.27 13.88 -0.62
CA GLY A 705 3.45 12.44 -0.90
C GLY A 705 2.26 11.58 -0.46
N ASP A 706 1.03 12.05 -0.68
CA ASP A 706 -0.22 11.40 -0.25
C ASP A 706 -0.87 10.51 -1.33
N PHE A 707 -0.16 10.27 -2.45
CA PHE A 707 -0.63 9.48 -3.58
C PHE A 707 -1.95 10.03 -4.20
N SER A 708 -2.12 11.35 -4.16
CA SER A 708 -3.19 12.01 -4.90
C SER A 708 -2.97 12.00 -6.41
N LEU A 709 -4.06 12.10 -7.17
CA LEU A 709 -4.02 12.15 -8.63
C LEU A 709 -3.33 13.42 -9.14
N ARG A 710 -2.49 13.26 -10.17
CA ARG A 710 -1.88 14.38 -10.90
C ARG A 710 -2.93 15.19 -11.67
N PRO A 711 -2.98 16.53 -11.55
CA PRO A 711 -3.94 17.34 -12.29
C PRO A 711 -3.71 17.43 -13.80
N ASP A 712 -2.46 17.35 -14.25
CA ASP A 712 -1.95 17.86 -15.52
C ASP A 712 -1.25 16.83 -16.43
#